data_AF-A0A3B0MDY2-F1
#
_entry.id   AF-A0A3B0MDY2-F1
#
_cell.length_a   1.000
_cell.length_b   1.000
_cell.length_c   1.000
_cell.angle_alpha   90.00
_cell.angle_beta   90.00
_cell.angle_gamma   90.00
#
_symmetry.space_group_name_H-M   'P 1'
#
loop_
_entity.id
_entity.type
_entity.pdbx_description
1 polymer ?
#
loop_
_entity_poly.entity_id
_entity_poly.type
_entity_poly.pdbx_seq_one_letter_code
_entity_poly.pdbx_strand_id
1 'polypeptide(L)'
;MDEQKAPPMDPQVLLRTKDFLVSRTQKTLNAPPFLALAIELSHLPDTRIALQALVKTGFTPQKLLQKFPNVTAWAICASLLENYGQGTQEIWPLIGRLFGKDPSLPARTEIVASFKSVCRKIGLVTDGFDRNVDVFLIHVGVARGQLGHVAKAFLQQEAANGLPSSDDVVQLNRWEDDAVLTFLPVGVHVPERPILHDETAWMAALFLKWRVNPTELRERSTFAAEFADTLEKIEKDVGRSNLLASQPSPRLIWLDGRPQLQVPAGAGRLQVNIGAQTLRLKRGQTWPLPNPLPTELTWVTDGEYRHLPLYNASFVIFEPEDGRQLVPRKGTNEWIVQTSVATVTSTQEFKVGGVPADLFGPDLYVAQVSLRENPVELRSSNHGVVLRGSKRTRISIEGIPIAVQSGRAGSLWSGDADIVLEAALYTDRLVTLKAECGDQSELIQCKLDENDIGRLSVGKILESLGLDQTGNPIRVVLTMLRDADGQLIETRIRREIFVWPTYAGLDGVTFLCAMPPSNFMEASSKHVLHDASGNLCLDRRGGYDKALVGFEIDSEPRQFLVDWPEISIVLERTNGTREPLMFGSAVILGLDDWNSSLVVRSPDRRATLTIAGRPLERPFANTGSWAIPLRQLYQAHDNHIYLLNGAARTLLARIETVAAPKELAVNHRADGVTARICAPFSIGGVLLVAEDEDGEVVSSEFSYDHFPTDMSADPKVSAKKSADDSVTILLLLQNPKVLVCYDAEVI
;
A
#
# COMPACT_ATOMS: atom_id res chain seq x y z
N MET A 1 57.57 -18.55 -27.31
CA MET A 1 57.21 -19.27 -26.08
C MET A 1 55.76 -19.65 -26.26
N ASP A 2 55.52 -20.83 -26.83
CA ASP A 2 54.16 -21.30 -27.12
C ASP A 2 53.47 -21.64 -25.81
N GLU A 3 52.37 -20.95 -25.52
CA GLU A 3 51.45 -21.32 -24.45
C GLU A 3 50.93 -22.73 -24.74
N GLN A 4 51.43 -23.71 -24.00
CA GLN A 4 50.83 -25.03 -23.92
C GLN A 4 49.42 -24.87 -23.34
N LYS A 5 48.42 -24.76 -24.23
CA LYS A 5 47.02 -24.95 -23.87
C LYS A 5 46.90 -26.33 -23.22
N ALA A 6 46.51 -26.34 -21.95
CA ALA A 6 46.19 -27.56 -21.23
C ALA A 6 45.23 -28.43 -22.07
N PRO A 7 45.37 -29.76 -22.04
CA PRO A 7 44.49 -30.64 -22.80
C PRO A 7 43.02 -30.37 -22.42
N PRO A 8 42.09 -30.39 -23.40
CA PRO A 8 40.69 -30.09 -23.12
C PRO A 8 40.14 -31.09 -22.10
N MET A 9 39.69 -30.54 -20.97
CA MET A 9 39.07 -31.29 -19.88
C MET A 9 37.88 -32.12 -20.40
N ASP A 10 37.77 -33.39 -20.00
CA ASP A 10 36.65 -34.27 -20.38
C ASP A 10 35.30 -33.56 -20.07
N PRO A 11 34.40 -33.44 -21.07
CA PRO A 11 33.08 -32.83 -20.89
C PRO A 11 32.31 -33.33 -19.66
N GLN A 12 32.41 -34.62 -19.32
CA GLN A 12 31.70 -35.15 -18.14
C GLN A 12 32.32 -34.67 -16.83
N VAL A 13 33.65 -34.58 -16.74
CA VAL A 13 34.35 -34.06 -15.55
C VAL A 13 34.02 -32.59 -15.38
N LEU A 14 34.05 -31.80 -16.45
CA LEU A 14 33.71 -30.38 -16.40
C LEU A 14 32.30 -30.14 -15.88
N LEU A 15 31.32 -30.89 -16.42
CA LEU A 15 29.93 -30.77 -15.99
C LEU A 15 29.73 -31.21 -14.54
N ARG A 16 30.41 -32.26 -14.06
CA ARG A 16 30.35 -32.65 -12.63
C ARG A 16 30.88 -31.55 -11.71
N THR A 17 32.02 -30.96 -12.04
CA THR A 17 32.60 -29.88 -11.25
C THR A 17 31.66 -28.68 -11.18
N LYS A 18 31.10 -28.27 -12.32
CA LYS A 18 30.15 -27.16 -12.37
C LYS A 18 28.81 -27.48 -11.70
N ASP A 19 28.35 -28.72 -11.78
CA ASP A 19 27.13 -29.17 -11.09
C ASP A 19 27.27 -29.03 -9.57
N PHE A 20 28.40 -29.46 -9.03
CA PHE A 20 28.74 -29.28 -7.62
C PHE A 20 28.84 -27.80 -7.23
N LEU A 21 29.45 -26.96 -8.07
CA LEU A 21 29.55 -25.52 -7.82
C LEU A 21 28.17 -24.86 -7.74
N VAL A 22 27.28 -25.11 -8.72
CA VAL A 22 25.91 -24.57 -8.71
C VAL A 22 25.16 -25.01 -7.45
N SER A 23 25.26 -26.29 -7.09
CA SER A 23 24.62 -26.82 -5.88
C SER A 23 25.15 -26.14 -4.61
N ARG A 24 26.47 -25.94 -4.51
CA ARG A 24 27.08 -25.29 -3.34
C ARG A 24 26.70 -23.83 -3.23
N THR A 25 26.68 -23.07 -4.33
CA THR A 25 26.33 -21.64 -4.27
C THR A 25 24.89 -21.43 -3.84
N GLN A 26 23.96 -22.26 -4.32
CA GLN A 26 22.55 -22.22 -3.93
C GLN A 26 22.29 -22.57 -2.44
N LYS A 27 23.29 -23.14 -1.75
CA LYS A 27 23.27 -23.37 -0.29
C LYS A 27 23.78 -22.19 0.55
N THR A 28 24.23 -21.09 -0.05
CA THR A 28 24.72 -19.92 0.69
C THR A 28 23.60 -18.96 1.12
N LEU A 29 23.81 -18.18 2.18
CA LEU A 29 22.87 -17.14 2.67
C LEU A 29 22.54 -16.09 1.60
N ASN A 30 23.52 -15.73 0.77
CA ASN A 30 23.40 -14.69 -0.24
C ASN A 30 23.10 -15.23 -1.63
N ALA A 31 22.71 -16.51 -1.73
CA ALA A 31 22.35 -17.11 -3.01
C ALA A 31 21.24 -16.29 -3.69
N PRO A 32 21.38 -15.97 -4.98
CA PRO A 32 20.27 -15.40 -5.73
C PRO A 32 19.15 -16.45 -5.86
N PRO A 33 17.87 -16.03 -5.75
CA PRO A 33 16.72 -16.92 -5.96
C PRO A 33 16.60 -17.36 -7.43
N PHE A 34 17.39 -16.76 -8.32
CA PHE A 34 17.41 -17.03 -9.75
C PHE A 34 18.54 -17.98 -10.09
N LEU A 35 18.17 -19.14 -10.64
CA LEU A 35 19.15 -20.17 -11.00
C LEU A 35 20.20 -19.65 -11.98
N ALA A 36 19.86 -18.77 -12.95
CA ALA A 36 20.83 -18.21 -13.89
C ALA A 36 22.02 -17.49 -13.22
N LEU A 37 21.83 -16.99 -12.00
CA LEU A 37 22.82 -16.22 -11.26
C LEU A 37 23.60 -17.06 -10.24
N ALA A 38 23.41 -18.38 -10.23
CA ALA A 38 24.07 -19.28 -9.28
C ALA A 38 25.60 -19.32 -9.42
N ILE A 39 26.13 -19.11 -10.64
CA ILE A 39 27.56 -18.94 -10.93
C ILE A 39 27.74 -17.93 -12.07
N GLU A 40 28.95 -17.38 -12.21
CA GLU A 40 29.26 -16.34 -13.21
C GLU A 40 29.01 -16.78 -14.67
N LEU A 41 28.50 -15.84 -15.48
CA LEU A 41 28.14 -16.10 -16.87
C LEU A 41 29.34 -16.49 -17.74
N SER A 42 30.56 -16.13 -17.33
CA SER A 42 31.81 -16.54 -17.97
C SER A 42 31.99 -18.07 -18.02
N HIS A 43 31.28 -18.83 -17.20
CA HIS A 43 31.27 -20.30 -17.26
C HIS A 43 30.41 -20.86 -18.40
N LEU A 44 29.51 -20.07 -19.00
CA LEU A 44 28.52 -20.55 -19.97
C LEU A 44 29.13 -21.06 -21.28
N PRO A 45 30.15 -20.40 -21.89
CA PRO A 45 30.74 -20.88 -23.15
C PRO A 45 31.29 -22.31 -23.05
N ASP A 46 32.10 -22.62 -22.03
CA ASP A 46 32.67 -23.96 -21.86
C ASP A 46 31.60 -25.00 -21.50
N THR A 47 30.59 -24.61 -20.72
CA THR A 47 29.45 -25.50 -20.40
C THR A 47 28.67 -25.83 -21.67
N ARG A 48 28.39 -24.84 -22.51
CA ARG A 48 27.71 -25.02 -23.80
C ARG A 48 28.49 -25.98 -24.70
N ILE A 49 29.81 -25.80 -24.82
CA ILE A 49 30.68 -26.69 -25.61
C ILE A 49 30.61 -28.13 -25.07
N ALA A 50 30.70 -28.33 -23.76
CA ALA A 50 30.62 -29.66 -23.14
C ALA A 50 29.25 -30.33 -23.31
N LEU A 51 28.15 -29.58 -23.14
CA LEU A 51 26.79 -30.09 -23.38
C LEU A 51 26.62 -30.51 -24.84
N GLN A 52 27.02 -29.67 -25.79
CA GLN A 52 26.96 -29.98 -27.22
C GLN A 52 27.83 -31.20 -27.59
N ALA A 53 29.01 -31.34 -27.00
CA ALA A 53 29.87 -32.52 -27.20
C ALA A 53 29.18 -33.81 -26.75
N LEU A 54 28.48 -33.79 -25.60
CA LEU A 54 27.72 -34.95 -25.13
C LEU A 54 26.45 -35.22 -25.96
N VAL A 55 25.78 -34.17 -26.44
CA VAL A 55 24.64 -34.36 -27.36
C VAL A 55 25.10 -35.03 -28.65
N LYS A 56 26.26 -34.66 -29.19
CA LYS A 56 26.87 -35.31 -30.37
C LYS A 56 27.20 -36.79 -30.14
N THR A 57 27.46 -37.21 -28.90
CA THR A 57 27.72 -38.62 -28.54
C THR A 57 26.45 -39.38 -28.14
N GLY A 58 25.26 -38.78 -28.31
CA GLY A 58 23.96 -39.43 -28.13
C GLY A 58 23.26 -39.13 -26.80
N PHE A 59 23.74 -38.18 -25.99
CA PHE A 59 22.96 -37.72 -24.83
C PHE A 59 21.75 -36.87 -25.27
N THR A 60 20.61 -37.11 -24.64
CA THR A 60 19.44 -36.22 -24.75
C THR A 60 19.49 -35.13 -23.69
N PRO A 61 18.86 -33.96 -23.90
CA PRO A 61 18.72 -32.93 -22.86
C PRO A 61 18.13 -33.46 -21.55
N GLN A 62 17.17 -34.38 -21.61
CA GLN A 62 16.61 -35.07 -20.45
C GLN A 62 17.68 -35.85 -19.68
N LYS A 63 18.51 -36.64 -20.38
CA LYS A 63 19.60 -37.41 -19.76
C LYS A 63 20.66 -36.51 -19.13
N LEU A 64 20.90 -35.33 -19.73
CA LEU A 64 21.79 -34.32 -19.16
C LEU A 64 21.21 -33.72 -17.86
N LEU A 65 19.92 -33.38 -17.83
CA LEU A 65 19.22 -32.94 -16.61
C LEU A 65 19.14 -34.02 -15.52
N GLN A 66 19.22 -35.30 -15.88
CA GLN A 66 19.29 -36.38 -14.89
C GLN A 66 20.70 -36.59 -14.33
N LYS A 67 21.73 -36.50 -15.18
CA LYS A 67 23.13 -36.82 -14.81
C LYS A 67 23.90 -35.62 -14.26
N PHE A 68 23.61 -34.42 -14.74
CA PHE A 68 24.21 -33.15 -14.34
C PHE A 68 23.10 -32.12 -14.10
N PRO A 69 22.22 -32.36 -13.10
CA PRO A 69 20.96 -31.65 -12.93
C PRO A 69 21.12 -30.14 -12.78
N ASN A 70 21.95 -29.71 -11.84
CA ASN A 70 22.10 -28.32 -11.43
C ASN A 70 22.77 -27.48 -12.53
N VAL A 71 23.86 -27.98 -13.11
CA VAL A 71 24.57 -27.24 -14.18
C VAL A 71 23.76 -27.19 -15.47
N THR A 72 23.01 -28.24 -15.82
CA THR A 72 22.20 -28.23 -17.04
C THR A 72 21.02 -27.27 -16.90
N ALA A 73 20.36 -27.27 -15.74
CA ALA A 73 19.30 -26.32 -15.43
C ALA A 73 19.83 -24.86 -15.38
N TRP A 74 20.97 -24.64 -14.73
CA TRP A 74 21.66 -23.34 -14.74
C TRP A 74 21.99 -22.88 -16.16
N ALA A 75 22.53 -23.74 -17.01
CA ALA A 75 22.93 -23.36 -18.37
C ALA A 75 21.75 -22.96 -19.26
N ILE A 76 20.58 -23.60 -19.07
CA ILE A 76 19.32 -23.18 -19.71
C ILE A 76 18.99 -21.74 -19.30
N CYS A 77 18.94 -21.46 -18.00
CA CYS A 77 18.60 -20.13 -17.51
C CYS A 77 19.66 -19.08 -17.87
N ALA A 78 20.96 -19.39 -17.76
CA ALA A 78 22.05 -18.49 -18.13
C ALA A 78 22.04 -18.15 -19.63
N SER A 79 21.70 -19.11 -20.50
CA SER A 79 21.54 -18.85 -21.94
C SER A 79 20.38 -17.88 -22.24
N LEU A 80 19.31 -17.94 -21.45
CA LEU A 80 18.19 -17.01 -21.55
C LEU A 80 18.52 -15.65 -20.93
N LEU A 81 19.23 -15.61 -19.79
CA LEU A 81 19.70 -14.37 -19.15
C LEU A 81 20.49 -13.47 -20.12
N GLU A 82 21.38 -14.08 -20.89
CA GLU A 82 22.26 -13.41 -21.85
C GLU A 82 21.49 -12.85 -23.06
N ASN A 83 20.53 -13.61 -23.60
CA ASN A 83 20.02 -13.40 -24.97
C ASN A 83 18.52 -13.08 -25.06
N TYR A 84 17.74 -13.32 -24.00
CA TYR A 84 16.29 -13.16 -24.04
C TYR A 84 15.90 -11.67 -24.07
N GLY A 85 14.97 -11.30 -24.96
CA GLY A 85 14.54 -9.91 -25.15
C GLY A 85 15.43 -9.10 -26.11
N GLN A 86 16.53 -9.67 -26.60
CA GLN A 86 17.33 -9.08 -27.68
C GLN A 86 16.78 -9.51 -29.06
N GLY A 87 15.67 -8.90 -29.49
CA GLY A 87 15.09 -9.06 -30.83
C GLY A 87 14.06 -10.19 -31.00
N THR A 88 14.05 -11.22 -30.14
CA THR A 88 12.98 -12.25 -30.12
C THR A 88 12.58 -12.59 -28.68
N GLN A 89 11.30 -12.96 -28.49
CA GLN A 89 10.75 -13.45 -27.22
C GLN A 89 10.62 -14.99 -27.21
N GLU A 90 11.29 -15.68 -28.13
CA GLU A 90 11.19 -17.14 -28.26
C GLU A 90 12.28 -17.85 -27.46
N ILE A 91 11.89 -18.66 -26.48
CA ILE A 91 12.84 -19.37 -25.61
C ILE A 91 13.45 -20.60 -26.27
N TRP A 92 12.72 -21.30 -27.14
CA TRP A 92 13.14 -22.60 -27.66
C TRP A 92 14.33 -22.52 -28.62
N PRO A 93 14.44 -21.51 -29.52
CA PRO A 93 15.65 -21.32 -30.31
C PRO A 93 16.89 -21.03 -29.45
N LEU A 94 16.74 -20.37 -28.30
CA LEU A 94 17.84 -20.13 -27.36
C LEU A 94 18.29 -21.42 -26.67
N ILE A 95 17.33 -22.23 -26.21
CA ILE A 95 17.58 -23.56 -25.65
C ILE A 95 18.18 -24.50 -26.72
N GLY A 96 17.71 -24.40 -27.97
CA GLY A 96 18.25 -25.18 -29.08
C GLY A 96 19.70 -24.84 -29.37
N ARG A 97 20.08 -23.56 -29.35
CA ARG A 97 21.48 -23.12 -29.44
C ARG A 97 22.36 -23.68 -28.32
N LEU A 98 21.84 -23.78 -27.09
CA LEU A 98 22.56 -24.39 -25.97
C LEU A 98 22.92 -25.85 -26.25
N PHE A 99 21.97 -26.64 -26.75
CA PHE A 99 22.17 -28.07 -27.02
C PHE A 99 22.71 -28.37 -28.43
N GLY A 100 22.79 -27.37 -29.31
CA GLY A 100 23.23 -27.49 -30.70
C GLY A 100 22.15 -28.01 -31.66
N LYS A 101 20.90 -28.13 -31.22
CA LYS A 101 19.74 -28.53 -32.02
C LYS A 101 18.44 -28.10 -31.34
N ASP A 102 17.48 -27.61 -32.12
CA ASP A 102 16.16 -27.27 -31.61
C ASP A 102 15.39 -28.52 -31.12
N PRO A 103 14.83 -28.50 -29.89
CA PRO A 103 14.08 -29.62 -29.37
C PRO A 103 12.73 -29.77 -30.08
N SER A 104 12.38 -31.02 -30.41
CA SER A 104 11.05 -31.39 -30.90
C SER A 104 9.98 -31.15 -29.83
N LEU A 105 8.70 -31.06 -30.22
CA LEU A 105 7.60 -30.83 -29.29
C LEU A 105 7.55 -31.84 -28.12
N PRO A 106 7.74 -33.16 -28.31
CA PRO A 106 7.83 -34.11 -27.19
C PRO A 106 9.00 -33.81 -26.26
N ALA A 107 10.19 -33.55 -26.82
CA ALA A 107 11.39 -33.25 -26.04
C ALA A 107 11.25 -31.97 -25.20
N ARG A 108 10.52 -30.95 -25.71
CA ARG A 108 10.21 -29.74 -24.94
C ARG A 108 9.47 -30.05 -23.65
N THR A 109 8.49 -30.95 -23.71
CA THR A 109 7.69 -31.37 -22.53
C THR A 109 8.56 -32.10 -21.52
N GLU A 110 9.42 -33.00 -21.97
CA GLU A 110 10.35 -33.74 -21.10
C GLU A 110 11.41 -32.84 -20.44
N ILE A 111 11.92 -31.85 -21.17
CA ILE A 111 12.85 -30.85 -20.64
C ILE A 111 12.18 -30.06 -19.53
N VAL A 112 10.95 -29.57 -19.73
CA VAL A 112 10.21 -28.85 -18.68
C VAL A 112 10.01 -29.73 -17.45
N ALA A 113 9.54 -30.97 -17.61
CA ALA A 113 9.30 -31.87 -16.49
C ALA A 113 10.59 -32.17 -15.71
N SER A 114 11.69 -32.40 -16.42
CA SER A 114 13.00 -32.65 -15.81
C SER A 114 13.54 -31.41 -15.10
N PHE A 115 13.40 -30.23 -15.71
CA PHE A 115 13.79 -28.96 -15.11
C PHE A 115 13.02 -28.67 -13.82
N LYS A 116 11.68 -28.85 -13.83
CA LYS A 116 10.85 -28.75 -12.61
C LYS A 116 11.32 -29.73 -11.53
N SER A 117 11.69 -30.95 -11.90
CA SER A 117 12.23 -31.93 -10.95
C SER A 117 13.55 -31.46 -10.31
N VAL A 118 14.44 -30.84 -11.09
CA VAL A 118 15.68 -30.25 -10.56
C VAL A 118 15.38 -29.11 -9.59
N CYS A 119 14.59 -28.11 -10.02
CA CYS A 119 14.23 -26.96 -9.19
C CYS A 119 13.62 -27.38 -7.85
N ARG A 120 12.69 -28.35 -7.83
CA ARG A 120 12.10 -28.88 -6.59
C ARG A 120 13.13 -29.47 -5.64
N LYS A 121 14.15 -30.17 -6.15
CA LYS A 121 15.23 -30.75 -5.31
C LYS A 121 16.12 -29.71 -4.65
N ILE A 122 16.20 -28.50 -5.21
CA ILE A 122 16.99 -27.39 -4.67
C ILE A 122 16.13 -26.30 -4.02
N GLY A 123 14.85 -26.59 -3.78
CA GLY A 123 13.94 -25.69 -3.05
C GLY A 123 13.44 -24.47 -3.85
N LEU A 124 13.44 -24.54 -5.19
CA LEU A 124 12.98 -23.47 -6.06
C LEU A 124 11.53 -23.69 -6.53
N VAL A 125 10.78 -22.59 -6.72
CA VAL A 125 9.38 -22.57 -7.17
C VAL A 125 9.22 -23.25 -8.54
N THR A 126 8.22 -24.10 -8.73
CA THR A 126 7.98 -24.77 -10.03
C THR A 126 6.55 -24.76 -10.55
N ASP A 127 5.61 -24.18 -9.79
CA ASP A 127 4.18 -24.15 -10.11
C ASP A 127 3.61 -22.74 -9.89
N GLY A 128 2.38 -22.50 -10.37
CA GLY A 128 1.72 -21.18 -10.31
C GLY A 128 1.88 -20.32 -11.57
N PHE A 129 2.21 -20.92 -12.72
CA PHE A 129 2.49 -20.19 -13.96
C PHE A 129 1.47 -20.48 -15.08
N ASP A 130 1.16 -19.48 -15.91
CA ASP A 130 0.23 -19.63 -17.04
C ASP A 130 0.73 -20.61 -18.10
N ARG A 131 2.05 -20.63 -18.34
CA ARG A 131 2.66 -21.53 -19.33
C ARG A 131 3.79 -22.31 -18.70
N ASN A 132 3.88 -23.58 -19.10
CA ASN A 132 4.99 -24.46 -18.73
C ASN A 132 6.39 -23.89 -19.03
N VAL A 133 6.50 -22.98 -19.99
CA VAL A 133 7.76 -22.32 -20.35
C VAL A 133 8.15 -21.17 -19.41
N ASP A 134 7.19 -20.60 -18.67
CA ASP A 134 7.44 -19.49 -17.76
C ASP A 134 8.33 -19.91 -16.58
N VAL A 135 8.36 -21.21 -16.25
CA VAL A 135 9.26 -21.75 -15.22
C VAL A 135 10.72 -21.44 -15.50
N PHE A 136 11.14 -21.41 -16.77
CA PHE A 136 12.51 -21.04 -17.11
C PHE A 136 12.75 -19.55 -16.83
N LEU A 137 11.83 -18.69 -17.29
CA LEU A 137 11.96 -17.24 -17.23
C LEU A 137 11.96 -16.68 -15.80
N ILE A 138 11.27 -17.35 -14.88
CA ILE A 138 11.32 -16.98 -13.46
C ILE A 138 12.72 -17.25 -12.90
N HIS A 139 13.28 -18.42 -13.21
CA HIS A 139 14.63 -18.80 -12.77
C HIS A 139 15.77 -18.13 -13.54
N VAL A 140 15.44 -17.34 -14.57
CA VAL A 140 16.40 -16.42 -15.22
C VAL A 140 16.67 -15.19 -14.36
N GLY A 141 15.67 -14.70 -13.61
CA GLY A 141 15.69 -13.34 -13.08
C GLY A 141 15.47 -12.31 -14.20
N VAL A 142 15.89 -11.06 -13.96
CA VAL A 142 15.78 -10.00 -14.97
C VAL A 142 16.84 -10.20 -16.05
N ALA A 143 16.40 -10.53 -17.27
CA ALA A 143 17.29 -10.68 -18.42
C ALA A 143 18.09 -9.39 -18.71
N ARG A 144 19.35 -9.51 -19.18
CA ARG A 144 20.24 -8.35 -19.41
C ARG A 144 19.63 -7.32 -20.35
N GLY A 145 18.95 -7.78 -21.41
CA GLY A 145 18.25 -6.91 -22.36
C GLY A 145 17.05 -6.13 -21.78
N GLN A 146 16.69 -6.36 -20.52
CA GLN A 146 15.55 -5.71 -19.85
C GLN A 146 15.96 -4.92 -18.59
N LEU A 147 17.25 -4.95 -18.19
CA LEU A 147 17.75 -4.25 -16.99
C LEU A 147 17.43 -2.75 -17.01
N GLY A 148 17.54 -2.11 -18.18
CA GLY A 148 17.25 -0.68 -18.31
C GLY A 148 15.81 -0.30 -17.94
N HIS A 149 14.83 -1.17 -18.22
CA HIS A 149 13.43 -0.93 -17.85
C HIS A 149 13.22 -1.04 -16.34
N VAL A 150 13.77 -2.09 -15.72
CA VAL A 150 13.66 -2.31 -14.27
C VAL A 150 14.41 -1.24 -13.49
N ALA A 151 15.64 -0.89 -13.90
CA ALA A 151 16.44 0.16 -13.29
C ALA A 151 15.70 1.51 -13.30
N LYS A 152 15.08 1.88 -14.44
CA LYS A 152 14.25 3.08 -14.54
C LYS A 152 13.05 3.03 -13.60
N ALA A 153 12.33 1.90 -13.57
CA ALA A 153 11.17 1.71 -12.70
C ALA A 153 11.52 1.85 -11.21
N PHE A 154 12.67 1.31 -10.79
CA PHE A 154 13.13 1.38 -9.40
C PHE A 154 13.54 2.81 -9.00
N LEU A 155 14.24 3.52 -9.88
CA LEU A 155 14.57 4.93 -9.65
C LEU A 155 13.31 5.80 -9.53
N GLN A 156 12.27 5.52 -10.33
CA GLN A 156 10.99 6.23 -10.24
C GLN A 156 10.22 5.86 -8.97
N GLN A 157 10.23 4.58 -8.58
CA GLN A 157 9.61 4.12 -7.34
C GLN A 157 10.28 4.76 -6.11
N GLU A 158 11.62 4.85 -6.08
CA GLU A 158 12.36 5.56 -5.02
C GLU A 158 11.99 7.05 -5.00
N ALA A 159 11.95 7.70 -6.16
CA ALA A 159 11.60 9.11 -6.24
C ALA A 159 10.17 9.39 -5.75
N ALA A 160 9.24 8.45 -5.96
CA ALA A 160 7.84 8.60 -5.57
C ALA A 160 7.57 8.24 -4.10
N ASN A 161 8.19 7.16 -3.60
CA ASN A 161 7.83 6.52 -2.34
C ASN A 161 8.99 6.40 -1.34
N GLY A 162 10.18 6.87 -1.71
CA GLY A 162 11.40 6.68 -0.92
C GLY A 162 11.94 5.25 -0.99
N LEU A 163 12.95 4.98 -0.16
CA LEU A 163 13.55 3.66 -0.01
C LEU A 163 12.76 2.81 0.99
N PRO A 164 12.55 1.51 0.72
CA PRO A 164 11.98 0.58 1.70
C PRO A 164 12.99 0.29 2.83
N SER A 165 12.49 -0.18 3.98
CA SER A 165 13.34 -0.67 5.09
C SER A 165 14.11 -1.91 4.63
N SER A 166 15.44 -1.97 4.82
CA SER A 166 16.26 -3.12 4.43
C SER A 166 15.99 -4.39 5.25
N ASP A 167 15.38 -4.26 6.43
CA ASP A 167 15.15 -5.36 7.37
C ASP A 167 13.79 -6.05 7.20
N ASP A 168 12.88 -5.46 6.43
CA ASP A 168 11.55 -6.03 6.16
C ASP A 168 11.41 -6.46 4.70
N VAL A 169 11.71 -7.73 4.42
CA VAL A 169 11.63 -8.27 3.06
C VAL A 169 10.21 -8.33 2.54
N VAL A 170 9.18 -8.37 3.40
CA VAL A 170 7.81 -8.21 2.94
C VAL A 170 7.63 -6.80 2.37
N GLN A 171 8.10 -5.75 3.04
CA GLN A 171 8.04 -4.38 2.52
C GLN A 171 8.92 -4.18 1.28
N LEU A 172 10.13 -4.78 1.21
CA LEU A 172 10.92 -4.73 -0.03
C LEU A 172 10.17 -5.39 -1.19
N ASN A 173 9.61 -6.59 -0.98
CA ASN A 173 8.84 -7.32 -1.98
C ASN A 173 7.69 -6.45 -2.50
N ARG A 174 6.95 -5.80 -1.59
CA ARG A 174 5.89 -4.86 -1.96
C ARG A 174 6.41 -3.69 -2.78
N TRP A 175 7.54 -3.12 -2.37
CA TRP A 175 8.14 -1.98 -3.05
C TRP A 175 8.60 -2.33 -4.48
N GLU A 176 9.20 -3.51 -4.71
CA GLU A 176 9.58 -3.94 -6.06
C GLU A 176 8.40 -4.38 -6.91
N ASP A 177 7.40 -5.05 -6.32
CA ASP A 177 6.16 -5.44 -6.99
C ASP A 177 5.47 -4.15 -7.52
N ASP A 178 5.35 -3.13 -6.68
CA ASP A 178 4.82 -1.83 -7.04
C ASP A 178 5.65 -1.14 -8.13
N ALA A 179 6.97 -1.25 -8.06
CA ALA A 179 7.86 -0.66 -9.04
C ALA A 179 7.56 -1.22 -10.44
N VAL A 180 7.47 -2.56 -10.57
CA VAL A 180 7.24 -3.20 -11.86
C VAL A 180 5.81 -3.03 -12.36
N LEU A 181 4.82 -3.06 -11.46
CA LEU A 181 3.41 -2.92 -11.82
C LEU A 181 3.03 -1.48 -12.20
N THR A 182 3.74 -0.49 -11.66
CA THR A 182 3.41 0.93 -11.87
C THR A 182 4.30 1.63 -12.90
N PHE A 183 5.60 1.31 -12.94
CA PHE A 183 6.58 2.13 -13.65
C PHE A 183 7.24 1.43 -14.84
N LEU A 184 6.92 0.17 -15.13
CA LEU A 184 7.35 -0.43 -16.40
C LEU A 184 6.63 0.25 -17.58
N PRO A 185 7.33 0.43 -18.73
CA PRO A 185 6.68 0.95 -19.94
C PRO A 185 5.53 0.06 -20.42
N VAL A 186 4.52 0.67 -21.02
CA VAL A 186 3.39 -0.04 -21.63
C VAL A 186 3.90 -1.11 -22.62
N GLY A 187 3.43 -2.35 -22.47
CA GLY A 187 3.82 -3.48 -23.30
C GLY A 187 5.07 -4.25 -22.81
N VAL A 188 5.75 -3.79 -21.75
CA VAL A 188 6.90 -4.47 -21.15
C VAL A 188 6.47 -5.27 -19.92
N HIS A 189 6.15 -6.56 -20.12
CA HIS A 189 5.62 -7.43 -19.05
C HIS A 189 6.54 -8.60 -18.67
N VAL A 190 7.65 -8.79 -19.38
CA VAL A 190 8.57 -9.90 -19.10
C VAL A 190 9.19 -9.79 -17.70
N PRO A 191 9.72 -8.63 -17.27
CA PRO A 191 10.39 -8.51 -15.97
C PRO A 191 9.45 -8.73 -14.78
N GLU A 192 8.14 -8.54 -14.96
CA GLU A 192 7.12 -8.84 -13.95
C GLU A 192 7.17 -10.32 -13.52
N ARG A 193 7.49 -11.24 -14.45
CA ARG A 193 7.47 -12.69 -14.16
C ARG A 193 8.45 -13.08 -13.06
N PRO A 194 9.77 -12.85 -13.18
CA PRO A 194 10.70 -13.19 -12.10
C PRO A 194 10.50 -12.36 -10.84
N ILE A 195 10.13 -11.07 -10.95
CA ILE A 195 10.01 -10.18 -9.79
C ILE A 195 8.79 -10.55 -8.94
N LEU A 196 7.61 -10.71 -9.54
CA LEU A 196 6.38 -11.04 -8.80
C LEU A 196 6.38 -12.46 -8.19
N HIS A 197 7.39 -13.30 -8.50
CA HIS A 197 7.56 -14.64 -7.93
C HIS A 197 8.81 -14.76 -7.05
N ASP A 198 9.60 -13.70 -6.90
CA ASP A 198 10.78 -13.68 -6.03
C ASP A 198 10.33 -13.56 -4.57
N GLU A 199 10.59 -14.53 -3.70
CA GLU A 199 10.18 -14.44 -2.28
C GLU A 199 11.09 -13.54 -1.44
N THR A 200 12.21 -13.10 -2.01
CA THR A 200 13.36 -12.54 -1.27
C THR A 200 13.65 -11.07 -1.57
N ALA A 201 12.87 -10.45 -2.45
CA ALA A 201 13.07 -9.10 -2.96
C ALA A 201 14.50 -8.83 -3.47
N TRP A 202 15.08 -9.78 -4.20
CA TRP A 202 16.51 -9.80 -4.46
C TRP A 202 16.95 -8.59 -5.29
N MET A 203 16.15 -8.17 -6.26
CA MET A 203 16.44 -6.99 -7.09
C MET A 203 16.34 -5.71 -6.26
N ALA A 204 15.29 -5.53 -5.46
CA ALA A 204 15.21 -4.37 -4.55
C ALA A 204 16.36 -4.35 -3.55
N ALA A 205 16.78 -5.50 -3.03
CA ALA A 205 17.91 -5.60 -2.12
C ALA A 205 19.25 -5.21 -2.79
N LEU A 206 19.45 -5.53 -4.08
CA LEU A 206 20.60 -5.02 -4.83
C LEU A 206 20.53 -3.50 -5.00
N PHE A 207 19.34 -2.96 -5.29
CA PHE A 207 19.14 -1.52 -5.43
C PHE A 207 19.42 -0.76 -4.13
N LEU A 208 18.96 -1.26 -2.97
CA LEU A 208 19.30 -0.70 -1.66
C LEU A 208 20.82 -0.71 -1.42
N LYS A 209 21.48 -1.82 -1.72
CA LYS A 209 22.94 -1.94 -1.60
C LYS A 209 23.68 -0.95 -2.50
N TRP A 210 23.19 -0.74 -3.72
CA TRP A 210 23.72 0.28 -4.61
C TRP A 210 23.62 1.68 -4.00
N ARG A 211 22.47 2.03 -3.40
CA ARG A 211 22.28 3.33 -2.74
C ARG A 211 23.19 3.55 -1.54
N VAL A 212 23.52 2.49 -0.79
CA VAL A 212 24.41 2.56 0.39
C VAL A 212 25.89 2.53 0.01
N ASN A 213 26.31 1.53 -0.78
CA ASN A 213 27.69 1.31 -1.16
C ASN A 213 27.79 0.70 -2.57
N PRO A 214 27.82 1.54 -3.63
CA PRO A 214 27.83 1.06 -5.00
C PRO A 214 29.13 0.33 -5.37
N THR A 215 30.24 0.61 -4.69
CA THR A 215 31.53 -0.06 -4.93
C THR A 215 31.49 -1.51 -4.45
N GLU A 216 31.04 -1.76 -3.21
CA GLU A 216 30.93 -3.12 -2.68
C GLU A 216 29.94 -3.96 -3.51
N LEU A 217 28.85 -3.36 -3.99
CA LEU A 217 27.90 -4.05 -4.85
C LEU A 217 28.56 -4.60 -6.13
N ARG A 218 29.40 -3.79 -6.78
CA ARG A 218 30.08 -4.17 -8.04
C ARG A 218 31.00 -5.37 -7.87
N GLU A 219 31.62 -5.51 -6.70
CA GLU A 219 32.51 -6.63 -6.39
C GLU A 219 31.76 -7.94 -6.14
N ARG A 220 30.43 -7.90 -5.92
CA ARG A 220 29.65 -9.12 -5.62
C ARG A 220 29.46 -10.04 -6.82
N SER A 221 29.23 -9.50 -8.01
CA SER A 221 29.04 -10.28 -9.24
C SER A 221 29.03 -9.40 -10.48
N THR A 222 29.26 -10.01 -11.65
CA THR A 222 29.15 -9.27 -12.94
C THR A 222 27.75 -8.71 -13.17
N PHE A 223 26.70 -9.43 -12.78
CA PHE A 223 25.33 -8.96 -12.90
C PHE A 223 25.06 -7.72 -12.03
N ALA A 224 25.52 -7.73 -10.78
CA ALA A 224 25.35 -6.61 -9.86
C ALA A 224 26.08 -5.35 -10.36
N ALA A 225 27.27 -5.53 -10.95
CA ALA A 225 28.01 -4.45 -11.59
C ALA A 225 27.25 -3.86 -12.79
N GLU A 226 26.75 -4.70 -13.69
CA GLU A 226 25.95 -4.25 -14.85
C GLU A 226 24.66 -3.52 -14.44
N PHE A 227 24.01 -3.97 -13.37
CA PHE A 227 22.83 -3.30 -12.83
C PHE A 227 23.19 -1.93 -12.24
N ALA A 228 24.27 -1.84 -11.45
CA ALA A 228 24.77 -0.56 -10.92
C ALA A 228 25.14 0.44 -12.03
N ASP A 229 25.83 -0.02 -13.07
CA ASP A 229 26.23 0.82 -14.20
C ASP A 229 25.00 1.30 -15.00
N THR A 230 23.97 0.45 -15.13
CA THR A 230 22.70 0.82 -15.76
C THR A 230 21.95 1.87 -14.94
N LEU A 231 21.90 1.72 -13.61
CA LEU A 231 21.28 2.68 -12.70
C LEU A 231 21.97 4.05 -12.78
N GLU A 232 23.30 4.09 -12.68
CA GLU A 232 24.08 5.32 -12.75
C GLU A 232 23.93 6.01 -14.10
N LYS A 233 23.94 5.24 -15.20
CA LYS A 233 23.71 5.78 -16.54
C LYS A 233 22.35 6.47 -16.63
N ILE A 234 21.29 5.83 -16.17
CA ILE A 234 19.93 6.40 -16.22
C ILE A 234 19.81 7.62 -15.30
N GLU A 235 20.35 7.56 -14.08
CA GLU A 235 20.31 8.69 -13.14
C GLU A 235 21.07 9.91 -13.69
N LYS A 236 22.20 9.69 -14.38
CA LYS A 236 22.97 10.74 -15.06
C LYS A 236 22.27 11.30 -16.30
N ASP A 237 21.71 10.44 -17.15
CA ASP A 237 21.12 10.83 -18.44
C ASP A 237 19.78 11.57 -18.25
N VAL A 238 18.97 11.17 -17.26
CA VAL A 238 17.65 11.76 -17.01
C VAL A 238 17.75 12.89 -15.98
N GLY A 239 18.58 12.74 -14.94
CA GLY A 239 18.62 13.63 -13.79
C GLY A 239 17.44 13.41 -12.83
N ARG A 240 17.67 13.51 -11.51
CA ARG A 240 16.65 13.28 -10.46
C ARG A 240 15.36 14.09 -10.66
N SER A 241 15.49 15.34 -11.11
CA SER A 241 14.35 16.24 -11.34
C SER A 241 13.45 15.80 -12.49
N ASN A 242 13.98 15.17 -13.54
CA ASN A 242 13.16 14.66 -14.65
C ASN A 242 12.67 13.23 -14.42
N LEU A 243 13.34 12.45 -13.56
CA LEU A 243 12.80 11.18 -13.07
C LEU A 243 11.50 11.41 -12.28
N LEU A 244 11.41 12.54 -11.56
CA LEU A 244 10.16 13.04 -10.96
C LEU A 244 9.18 13.64 -11.97
N ALA A 245 9.67 14.25 -13.07
CA ALA A 245 8.82 14.83 -14.13
C ALA A 245 8.11 13.75 -14.96
N SER A 246 8.69 12.55 -15.10
CA SER A 246 7.93 11.36 -15.47
C SER A 246 7.02 10.95 -14.30
N GLN A 247 5.95 11.70 -14.08
CA GLN A 247 5.25 11.71 -12.80
C GLN A 247 4.55 10.39 -12.47
N PRO A 248 4.64 9.93 -11.22
CA PRO A 248 3.83 8.83 -10.69
C PRO A 248 2.32 9.12 -10.87
N SER A 249 1.57 8.07 -11.20
CA SER A 249 0.13 8.10 -11.25
C SER A 249 -0.46 8.17 -9.84
N PRO A 250 -1.56 8.92 -9.61
CA PRO A 250 -2.40 8.72 -8.43
C PRO A 250 -2.77 7.24 -8.28
N ARG A 251 -2.95 6.79 -7.04
CA ARG A 251 -3.32 5.40 -6.74
C ARG A 251 -4.59 5.36 -5.93
N LEU A 252 -5.46 4.40 -6.23
CA LEU A 252 -6.56 4.05 -5.36
C LEU A 252 -6.03 3.22 -4.19
N ILE A 253 -6.39 3.59 -2.97
CA ILE A 253 -6.04 2.89 -1.74
C ILE A 253 -7.28 2.71 -0.86
N TRP A 254 -7.24 1.76 0.06
CA TRP A 254 -8.24 1.49 1.08
C TRP A 254 -7.70 1.91 2.44
N LEU A 255 -8.16 3.04 2.95
CA LEU A 255 -7.66 3.60 4.22
C LEU A 255 -8.82 4.12 5.05
N ASP A 256 -8.75 3.93 6.36
CA ASP A 256 -9.84 4.26 7.30
C ASP A 256 -11.18 3.63 6.86
N GLY A 257 -11.12 2.40 6.35
CA GLY A 257 -12.30 1.66 5.94
C GLY A 257 -12.99 2.19 4.69
N ARG A 258 -12.34 2.95 3.82
CA ARG A 258 -12.97 3.49 2.60
C ARG A 258 -11.97 3.73 1.49
N PRO A 259 -12.42 3.82 0.22
CA PRO A 259 -11.53 4.17 -0.87
C PRO A 259 -11.07 5.62 -0.79
N GLN A 260 -9.76 5.82 -0.94
CA GLN A 260 -9.11 7.12 -1.03
C GLN A 260 -8.14 7.12 -2.20
N LEU A 261 -7.79 8.32 -2.67
CA LEU A 261 -6.80 8.55 -3.70
C LEU A 261 -5.49 9.00 -3.03
N GLN A 262 -4.46 8.19 -3.14
CA GLN A 262 -3.11 8.58 -2.78
C GLN A 262 -2.51 9.39 -3.93
N VAL A 263 -2.22 10.67 -3.67
CA VAL A 263 -1.54 11.54 -4.63
C VAL A 263 -0.06 11.49 -4.34
N PRO A 264 0.76 11.12 -5.34
CA PRO A 264 2.19 10.92 -5.12
C PRO A 264 2.90 12.20 -4.67
N ALA A 265 4.01 12.03 -3.95
CA ALA A 265 4.83 13.14 -3.48
C ALA A 265 5.41 13.97 -4.65
N GLY A 266 5.65 15.25 -4.40
CA GLY A 266 6.23 16.18 -5.37
C GLY A 266 5.87 17.63 -5.06
N ALA A 267 6.46 18.56 -5.81
CA ALA A 267 6.18 19.98 -5.65
C ALA A 267 4.77 20.36 -6.18
N GLY A 268 4.09 21.26 -5.48
CA GLY A 268 2.84 21.86 -5.91
C GLY A 268 1.60 20.96 -5.77
N ARG A 269 0.62 21.19 -6.65
CA ARG A 269 -0.67 20.47 -6.68
C ARG A 269 -0.84 19.76 -8.02
N LEU A 270 -1.39 18.55 -8.00
CA LEU A 270 -1.81 17.82 -9.19
C LEU A 270 -3.23 18.22 -9.56
N GLN A 271 -3.44 18.65 -10.80
CA GLN A 271 -4.78 18.87 -11.33
C GLN A 271 -5.32 17.55 -11.87
N VAL A 272 -6.47 17.12 -11.36
CA VAL A 272 -7.16 15.91 -11.79
C VAL A 272 -8.59 16.23 -12.17
N ASN A 273 -9.16 15.47 -13.09
CA ASN A 273 -10.58 15.51 -13.40
C ASN A 273 -11.24 14.21 -12.93
N ILE A 274 -12.33 14.34 -12.17
CA ILE A 274 -13.14 13.23 -11.67
C ILE A 274 -14.58 13.50 -12.10
N GLY A 275 -15.08 12.73 -13.07
CA GLY A 275 -16.33 13.04 -13.73
C GLY A 275 -16.31 14.44 -14.36
N ALA A 276 -17.26 15.30 -13.98
CA ALA A 276 -17.34 16.68 -14.46
C ALA A 276 -16.49 17.70 -13.66
N GLN A 277 -15.80 17.26 -12.60
CA GLN A 277 -15.09 18.16 -11.69
C GLN A 277 -13.59 18.17 -11.92
N THR A 278 -13.01 19.36 -11.83
CA THR A 278 -11.57 19.59 -11.83
C THR A 278 -11.10 19.91 -10.42
N LEU A 279 -10.22 19.08 -9.85
CA LEU A 279 -9.68 19.25 -8.50
C LEU A 279 -8.18 19.52 -8.55
N ARG A 280 -7.67 20.33 -7.61
CA ARG A 280 -6.23 20.59 -7.42
C ARG A 280 -5.74 19.97 -6.12
N LEU A 281 -5.30 18.72 -6.20
CA LEU A 281 -4.92 17.91 -5.06
C LEU A 281 -3.48 18.21 -4.65
N LYS A 282 -3.24 18.40 -3.35
CA LYS A 282 -1.87 18.55 -2.83
C LYS A 282 -1.14 17.22 -2.96
N ARG A 283 0.09 17.27 -3.46
CA ARG A 283 0.96 16.10 -3.60
C ARG A 283 1.41 15.56 -2.25
N GLY A 284 1.64 14.26 -2.18
CA GLY A 284 2.06 13.55 -0.95
C GLY A 284 0.96 13.41 0.09
N GLN A 285 -0.31 13.56 -0.29
CA GLN A 285 -1.47 13.44 0.59
C GLN A 285 -2.46 12.41 0.04
N THR A 286 -3.26 11.84 0.94
CA THR A 286 -4.40 10.99 0.60
C THR A 286 -5.67 11.82 0.60
N TRP A 287 -6.56 11.52 -0.33
CA TRP A 287 -7.75 12.31 -0.60
C TRP A 287 -8.97 11.38 -0.65
N PRO A 288 -10.04 11.62 0.10
CA PRO A 288 -11.25 10.80 -0.02
C PRO A 288 -11.82 10.90 -1.44
N LEU A 289 -12.35 9.79 -1.95
CA LEU A 289 -13.10 9.85 -3.20
C LEU A 289 -14.48 10.49 -2.96
N PRO A 290 -14.98 11.30 -3.92
CA PRO A 290 -16.31 11.87 -3.82
C PRO A 290 -17.37 10.75 -3.91
N ASN A 291 -18.57 11.07 -3.43
CA ASN A 291 -19.74 10.22 -3.59
C ASN A 291 -20.66 10.82 -4.68
N PRO A 292 -21.14 10.03 -5.66
CA PRO A 292 -21.00 8.57 -5.76
C PRO A 292 -19.58 8.21 -6.17
N LEU A 293 -19.14 7.00 -5.84
CA LEU A 293 -17.78 6.59 -6.15
C LEU A 293 -17.53 6.73 -7.66
N PRO A 294 -16.51 7.50 -8.08
CA PRO A 294 -16.24 7.71 -9.48
C PRO A 294 -15.73 6.42 -10.14
N THR A 295 -16.06 6.25 -11.42
CA THR A 295 -15.60 5.12 -12.22
C THR A 295 -14.14 5.29 -12.66
N GLU A 296 -13.71 6.53 -12.89
CA GLU A 296 -12.37 6.86 -13.35
C GLU A 296 -11.93 8.27 -12.92
N LEU A 297 -10.62 8.49 -13.03
CA LEU A 297 -9.97 9.78 -12.84
C LEU A 297 -9.05 10.03 -14.04
N THR A 298 -8.99 11.28 -14.52
CA THR A 298 -8.05 11.69 -15.57
C THR A 298 -7.15 12.83 -15.12
N TRP A 299 -5.97 12.96 -15.69
CA TRP A 299 -5.07 14.09 -15.46
C TRP A 299 -4.17 14.30 -16.67
N VAL A 300 -3.56 15.48 -16.76
CA VAL A 300 -2.59 15.79 -17.81
C VAL A 300 -1.20 15.86 -17.21
N THR A 301 -0.23 15.23 -17.87
CA THR A 301 1.19 15.29 -17.52
C THR A 301 2.00 15.34 -18.80
N ASP A 302 2.92 16.31 -18.90
CA ASP A 302 3.76 16.52 -20.09
C ASP A 302 2.99 16.63 -21.41
N GLY A 303 1.76 17.17 -21.35
CA GLY A 303 0.87 17.27 -22.50
C GLY A 303 0.13 15.97 -22.86
N GLU A 304 0.40 14.87 -22.18
CA GLU A 304 -0.32 13.60 -22.35
C GLU A 304 -1.50 13.49 -21.38
N TYR A 305 -2.66 13.08 -21.91
CA TYR A 305 -3.80 12.69 -21.09
C TYR A 305 -3.59 11.29 -20.51
N ARG A 306 -3.76 11.18 -19.20
CA ARG A 306 -3.69 9.93 -18.45
C ARG A 306 -5.01 9.65 -17.76
N HIS A 307 -5.27 8.38 -17.50
CA HIS A 307 -6.48 7.92 -16.84
C HIS A 307 -6.15 6.82 -15.82
N LEU A 308 -6.93 6.78 -14.75
CA LEU A 308 -6.87 5.78 -13.68
C LEU A 308 -8.29 5.21 -13.51
N PRO A 309 -8.53 3.93 -13.83
CA PRO A 309 -9.79 3.30 -13.47
C PRO A 309 -9.90 3.21 -11.95
N LEU A 310 -11.03 3.64 -11.42
CA LEU A 310 -11.40 3.55 -10.01
C LEU A 310 -12.42 2.41 -9.88
N TYR A 311 -13.72 2.72 -9.72
CA TYR A 311 -14.78 1.72 -9.63
C TYR A 311 -15.46 1.42 -10.98
N ASN A 312 -14.69 1.36 -12.07
CA ASN A 312 -15.15 0.87 -13.38
C ASN A 312 -15.14 -0.68 -13.46
N ALA A 313 -14.39 -1.35 -12.59
CA ALA A 313 -14.31 -2.81 -12.54
C ALA A 313 -15.41 -3.42 -11.67
N SER A 314 -15.80 -4.67 -11.96
CA SER A 314 -16.76 -5.42 -11.13
C SER A 314 -16.27 -5.62 -9.69
N PHE A 315 -14.96 -5.77 -9.50
CA PHE A 315 -14.32 -5.92 -8.21
C PHE A 315 -13.03 -5.11 -8.16
N VAL A 316 -12.81 -4.42 -7.05
CA VAL A 316 -11.54 -3.76 -6.70
C VAL A 316 -11.00 -4.44 -5.45
N ILE A 317 -9.72 -4.82 -5.49
CA ILE A 317 -9.09 -5.67 -4.47
C ILE A 317 -7.98 -4.88 -3.80
N PHE A 318 -7.92 -4.93 -2.47
CA PHE A 318 -6.92 -4.24 -1.66
C PHE A 318 -6.18 -5.20 -0.72
N GLU A 319 -4.92 -4.88 -0.44
CA GLU A 319 -4.15 -5.47 0.64
C GLU A 319 -4.70 -4.95 1.99
N PRO A 320 -5.11 -5.81 2.91
CA PRO A 320 -5.65 -5.37 4.20
C PRO A 320 -4.63 -4.63 5.08
N GLU A 321 -3.33 -4.94 4.95
CA GLU A 321 -2.30 -4.42 5.84
C GLU A 321 -1.95 -2.96 5.59
N ASP A 322 -1.82 -2.54 4.32
CA ASP A 322 -1.43 -1.18 3.94
C ASP A 322 -2.48 -0.49 3.05
N GLY A 323 -3.57 -1.18 2.72
CA GLY A 323 -4.66 -0.63 1.93
C GLY A 323 -4.36 -0.52 0.44
N ARG A 324 -3.18 -0.93 -0.05
CA ARG A 324 -2.84 -0.72 -1.47
C ARG A 324 -3.78 -1.51 -2.38
N GLN A 325 -4.12 -0.95 -3.54
CA GLN A 325 -4.85 -1.69 -4.56
C GLN A 325 -3.97 -2.81 -5.13
N LEU A 326 -4.48 -4.02 -5.13
CA LEU A 326 -3.87 -5.18 -5.75
C LEU A 326 -4.34 -5.27 -7.20
N VAL A 327 -3.39 -5.36 -8.13
CA VAL A 327 -3.68 -5.59 -9.55
C VAL A 327 -3.64 -7.10 -9.80
N PRO A 328 -4.79 -7.76 -10.02
CA PRO A 328 -4.79 -9.20 -10.26
C PRO A 328 -4.19 -9.53 -11.62
N ARG A 329 -3.42 -10.62 -11.70
CA ARG A 329 -3.13 -11.29 -12.96
C ARG A 329 -4.41 -11.97 -13.43
N LYS A 330 -5.00 -11.47 -14.52
CA LYS A 330 -6.29 -11.93 -15.03
C LYS A 330 -6.11 -13.08 -16.03
N GLY A 331 -6.60 -14.27 -15.66
CA GLY A 331 -6.95 -15.33 -16.59
C GLY A 331 -8.40 -15.19 -17.07
N THR A 332 -8.89 -16.16 -17.86
CA THR A 332 -10.25 -16.12 -18.42
C THR A 332 -11.34 -16.07 -17.33
N ASN A 333 -11.22 -16.89 -16.28
CA ASN A 333 -12.17 -16.97 -15.17
C ASN A 333 -11.47 -17.00 -13.78
N GLU A 334 -10.17 -16.73 -13.74
CA GLU A 334 -9.37 -16.82 -12.51
C GLU A 334 -8.48 -15.59 -12.39
N TRP A 335 -8.49 -14.95 -11.23
CA TRP A 335 -7.66 -13.81 -10.88
C TRP A 335 -6.69 -14.21 -9.78
N ILE A 336 -5.40 -13.96 -10.00
CA ILE A 336 -4.36 -14.25 -9.01
C ILE A 336 -3.83 -12.93 -8.43
N VAL A 337 -3.84 -12.80 -7.11
CA VAL A 337 -3.34 -11.61 -6.38
C VAL A 337 -2.16 -11.97 -5.49
N GLN A 338 -1.24 -11.04 -5.30
CA GLN A 338 0.00 -11.25 -4.53
C GLN A 338 -0.19 -11.13 -3.01
N THR A 339 -1.29 -11.67 -2.49
CA THR A 339 -1.61 -11.68 -1.05
C THR A 339 -2.32 -12.97 -0.66
N SER A 340 -2.35 -13.23 0.64
CA SER A 340 -3.08 -14.34 1.27
C SER A 340 -4.38 -13.91 1.93
N VAL A 341 -4.58 -12.61 2.14
CA VAL A 341 -5.85 -12.04 2.62
C VAL A 341 -6.12 -10.80 1.81
N ALA A 342 -7.35 -10.63 1.35
CA ALA A 342 -7.72 -9.51 0.50
C ALA A 342 -8.99 -8.83 0.99
N THR A 343 -9.04 -7.51 0.91
CA THR A 343 -10.28 -6.74 0.99
C THR A 343 -10.84 -6.60 -0.41
N VAL A 344 -11.99 -7.21 -0.69
CA VAL A 344 -12.68 -7.10 -1.99
C VAL A 344 -13.82 -6.10 -1.87
N THR A 345 -13.93 -5.21 -2.85
CA THR A 345 -14.95 -4.15 -2.87
C THR A 345 -15.63 -4.06 -4.23
N SER A 346 -16.87 -3.59 -4.25
CA SER A 346 -17.64 -3.37 -5.47
C SER A 346 -18.70 -2.29 -5.27
N THR A 347 -19.09 -1.61 -6.33
CA THR A 347 -20.27 -0.73 -6.32
C THR A 347 -21.60 -1.47 -6.53
N GLN A 348 -21.53 -2.79 -6.74
CA GLN A 348 -22.69 -3.66 -6.92
C GLN A 348 -22.70 -4.73 -5.84
N GLU A 349 -23.89 -5.21 -5.49
CA GLU A 349 -24.05 -6.37 -4.61
C GLU A 349 -23.25 -7.56 -5.17
N PHE A 350 -22.49 -8.21 -4.29
CA PHE A 350 -21.76 -9.42 -4.65
C PHE A 350 -21.70 -10.41 -3.50
N LYS A 351 -21.28 -11.63 -3.83
CA LYS A 351 -21.08 -12.73 -2.91
C LYS A 351 -19.66 -13.26 -3.00
N VAL A 352 -19.15 -13.71 -1.86
CA VAL A 352 -17.87 -14.37 -1.68
C VAL A 352 -18.14 -15.80 -1.21
N GLY A 353 -17.86 -16.81 -2.03
CA GLY A 353 -18.15 -18.20 -1.70
C GLY A 353 -19.62 -18.46 -1.35
N GLY A 354 -20.55 -17.66 -1.90
CA GLY A 354 -21.98 -17.72 -1.60
C GLY A 354 -22.45 -16.83 -0.44
N VAL A 355 -21.55 -16.27 0.35
CA VAL A 355 -21.87 -15.34 1.44
C VAL A 355 -21.98 -13.91 0.88
N PRO A 356 -23.07 -13.17 1.12
CA PRO A 356 -23.19 -11.76 0.71
C PRO A 356 -22.10 -10.88 1.32
N ALA A 357 -21.57 -9.95 0.52
CA ALA A 357 -20.70 -8.90 1.00
C ALA A 357 -21.49 -7.86 1.82
N ASP A 358 -20.83 -7.22 2.77
CA ASP A 358 -21.45 -6.23 3.66
C ASP A 358 -21.61 -4.88 2.94
N LEU A 359 -22.76 -4.22 3.14
CA LEU A 359 -22.97 -2.85 2.67
C LEU A 359 -22.22 -1.87 3.59
N PHE A 360 -21.29 -1.12 3.00
CA PHE A 360 -20.29 -0.33 3.71
C PHE A 360 -20.43 1.19 3.46
N GLY A 361 -21.17 1.57 2.43
CA GLY A 361 -21.51 2.96 2.12
C GLY A 361 -22.59 3.00 1.05
N PRO A 362 -23.03 4.20 0.61
CA PRO A 362 -23.95 4.31 -0.50
C PRO A 362 -23.38 3.62 -1.74
N ASP A 363 -24.00 2.50 -2.11
CA ASP A 363 -23.57 1.64 -3.21
C ASP A 363 -22.11 1.18 -3.11
N LEU A 364 -21.61 0.84 -1.91
CA LEU A 364 -20.30 0.23 -1.71
C LEU A 364 -20.43 -1.04 -0.88
N TYR A 365 -20.07 -2.18 -1.47
CA TYR A 365 -20.07 -3.50 -0.84
C TYR A 365 -18.64 -3.94 -0.57
N VAL A 366 -18.39 -4.58 0.57
CA VAL A 366 -17.05 -4.95 1.03
C VAL A 366 -17.07 -6.35 1.64
N ALA A 367 -16.02 -7.14 1.36
CA ALA A 367 -15.79 -8.43 2.01
C ALA A 367 -14.30 -8.65 2.28
N GLN A 368 -13.97 -9.18 3.46
CA GLN A 368 -12.64 -9.71 3.75
C GLN A 368 -12.57 -11.18 3.31
N VAL A 369 -11.54 -11.53 2.57
CA VAL A 369 -11.38 -12.85 1.95
C VAL A 369 -10.04 -13.44 2.33
N SER A 370 -10.06 -14.61 2.99
CA SER A 370 -8.85 -15.43 3.16
C SER A 370 -8.63 -16.26 1.90
N LEU A 371 -7.44 -16.16 1.32
CA LEU A 371 -7.00 -16.88 0.12
C LEU A 371 -5.95 -17.94 0.43
N ARG A 372 -5.67 -18.18 1.71
CA ARG A 372 -4.62 -19.07 2.19
C ARG A 372 -4.88 -20.54 1.90
N GLU A 373 -6.13 -20.97 2.10
CA GLU A 373 -6.50 -22.38 2.01
C GLU A 373 -7.03 -22.73 0.62
N ASN A 374 -7.98 -21.95 0.12
CA ASN A 374 -8.69 -22.24 -1.13
C ASN A 374 -8.92 -20.97 -1.95
N PRO A 375 -8.93 -21.08 -3.30
CA PRO A 375 -9.49 -20.03 -4.14
C PRO A 375 -10.96 -19.80 -3.78
N VAL A 376 -11.40 -18.55 -3.88
CA VAL A 376 -12.75 -18.14 -3.50
C VAL A 376 -13.47 -17.57 -4.70
N GLU A 377 -14.72 -17.96 -4.89
CA GLU A 377 -15.54 -17.44 -5.98
C GLU A 377 -16.17 -16.09 -5.60
N LEU A 378 -15.93 -15.08 -6.44
CA LEU A 378 -16.59 -13.78 -6.40
C LEU A 378 -17.71 -13.77 -7.44
N ARG A 379 -18.94 -13.48 -7.02
CA ARG A 379 -20.10 -13.40 -7.92
C ARG A 379 -20.89 -12.12 -7.71
N SER A 380 -21.07 -11.34 -8.77
CA SER A 380 -22.08 -10.30 -8.88
C SER A 380 -23.16 -10.72 -9.89
N SER A 381 -24.18 -9.88 -10.11
CA SER A 381 -25.30 -10.18 -11.02
C SER A 381 -24.87 -10.54 -12.45
N ASN A 382 -23.80 -9.91 -12.95
CA ASN A 382 -23.37 -10.04 -14.35
C ASN A 382 -21.93 -10.58 -14.50
N HIS A 383 -21.24 -10.87 -13.40
CA HIS A 383 -19.84 -11.27 -13.44
C HIS A 383 -19.51 -12.32 -12.37
N GLY A 384 -18.66 -13.28 -12.74
CA GLY A 384 -18.18 -14.31 -11.85
C GLY A 384 -16.70 -14.57 -12.09
N VAL A 385 -15.90 -14.61 -11.03
CA VAL A 385 -14.47 -14.90 -11.12
C VAL A 385 -13.98 -15.65 -9.90
N VAL A 386 -13.04 -16.56 -10.10
CA VAL A 386 -12.33 -17.23 -8.99
C VAL A 386 -11.13 -16.38 -8.60
N LEU A 387 -11.09 -15.91 -7.35
CA LEU A 387 -9.95 -15.20 -6.78
C LEU A 387 -9.02 -16.19 -6.06
N ARG A 388 -7.73 -16.13 -6.36
CA ARG A 388 -6.68 -16.97 -5.75
C ARG A 388 -5.52 -16.10 -5.24
N GLY A 389 -4.99 -16.43 -4.08
CA GLY A 389 -3.75 -15.85 -3.57
C GLY A 389 -2.53 -16.53 -4.21
N SER A 390 -1.49 -15.78 -4.52
CA SER A 390 -0.22 -16.38 -4.93
C SER A 390 0.37 -17.18 -3.77
N LYS A 391 0.88 -18.38 -4.09
CA LYS A 391 1.66 -19.18 -3.15
C LYS A 391 3.06 -18.54 -3.06
N ARG A 392 3.36 -17.95 -1.91
CA ARG A 392 4.66 -17.32 -1.60
C ARG A 392 5.02 -17.63 -0.16
N THR A 393 6.28 -17.95 0.12
CA THR A 393 6.78 -18.02 1.49
C THR A 393 6.79 -16.61 2.09
N ARG A 394 6.16 -16.41 3.24
CA ARG A 394 6.07 -15.10 3.90
C ARG A 394 5.79 -15.20 5.39
N ILE A 395 6.12 -14.13 6.09
CA ILE A 395 5.76 -13.88 7.49
C ILE A 395 4.72 -12.76 7.49
N SER A 396 3.51 -13.04 7.95
CA SER A 396 2.43 -12.04 8.10
C SER A 396 1.98 -11.95 9.55
N ILE A 397 1.16 -10.96 9.87
CA ILE A 397 0.68 -10.70 11.24
C ILE A 397 -0.85 -10.68 11.20
N GLU A 398 -1.48 -11.40 12.12
CA GLU A 398 -2.92 -11.38 12.36
C GLU A 398 -3.20 -10.76 13.73
N GLY A 399 -4.17 -9.85 13.78
CA GLY A 399 -4.55 -9.16 15.00
C GLY A 399 -5.12 -7.78 14.71
N ILE A 400 -5.44 -7.04 15.77
CA ILE A 400 -5.82 -5.63 15.69
C ILE A 400 -4.60 -4.80 16.11
N PRO A 401 -4.05 -3.94 15.23
CA PRO A 401 -2.92 -3.11 15.60
C PRO A 401 -3.36 -2.07 16.65
N ILE A 402 -2.45 -1.74 17.57
CA ILE A 402 -2.62 -0.64 18.54
C ILE A 402 -2.66 0.70 17.77
N ALA A 403 -1.77 0.83 16.80
CA ALA A 403 -1.56 2.05 16.03
C ALA A 403 -0.89 1.72 14.68
N VAL A 404 -1.08 2.59 13.68
CA VAL A 404 -0.43 2.48 12.36
C VAL A 404 0.74 3.44 12.30
N GLN A 405 1.87 3.06 11.70
CA GLN A 405 3.02 3.94 11.60
C GLN A 405 2.71 5.18 10.75
N SER A 406 3.15 6.36 11.19
CA SER A 406 2.93 7.61 10.47
C SER A 406 3.88 7.73 9.28
N GLY A 407 3.34 7.98 8.09
CA GLY A 407 4.11 8.26 6.87
C GLY A 407 4.90 7.08 6.30
N ARG A 408 4.80 5.88 6.89
CA ARG A 408 5.43 4.64 6.42
C ARG A 408 4.48 3.47 6.63
N ALA A 409 4.65 2.40 5.84
CA ALA A 409 3.93 1.15 6.08
C ALA A 409 4.49 0.47 7.34
N GLY A 410 3.60 0.01 8.22
CA GLY A 410 3.95 -0.61 9.49
C GLY A 410 2.86 -0.40 10.54
N SER A 411 2.88 -1.19 11.60
CA SER A 411 1.93 -1.09 12.70
C SER A 411 2.61 -1.44 14.02
N LEU A 412 2.09 -0.86 15.10
CA LEU A 412 2.43 -1.21 16.47
C LEU A 412 1.44 -2.26 16.97
N TRP A 413 1.94 -3.40 17.41
CA TRP A 413 1.13 -4.56 17.82
C TRP A 413 1.21 -4.79 19.32
N SER A 414 0.20 -5.46 19.90
CA SER A 414 0.26 -6.00 21.26
C SER A 414 0.80 -7.43 21.26
N GLY A 415 1.03 -7.99 22.46
CA GLY A 415 1.37 -9.40 22.63
C GLY A 415 0.29 -10.38 22.18
N ASP A 416 -0.96 -9.92 22.01
CA ASP A 416 -2.11 -10.74 21.59
C ASP A 416 -2.15 -11.02 20.09
N ALA A 417 -1.31 -10.35 19.30
CA ALA A 417 -1.20 -10.61 17.87
C ALA A 417 -0.55 -11.99 17.59
N ASP A 418 -0.84 -12.54 16.42
CA ASP A 418 -0.26 -13.78 15.92
C ASP A 418 0.63 -13.53 14.71
N ILE A 419 1.80 -14.16 14.71
CA ILE A 419 2.65 -14.31 13.53
C ILE A 419 2.17 -15.52 12.75
N VAL A 420 1.87 -15.29 11.47
CA VAL A 420 1.44 -16.33 10.53
C VAL A 420 2.55 -16.59 9.52
N LEU A 421 3.00 -17.84 9.49
CA LEU A 421 4.02 -18.33 8.57
C LEU A 421 3.35 -19.09 7.44
N GLU A 422 3.64 -18.68 6.21
CA GLU A 422 3.26 -19.42 5.01
C GLU A 422 4.55 -19.93 4.36
N ALA A 423 4.63 -21.23 4.09
CA ALA A 423 5.86 -21.88 3.66
C ALA A 423 5.65 -22.71 2.39
N ALA A 424 5.28 -22.02 1.30
CA ALA A 424 4.84 -22.60 0.03
C ALA A 424 5.82 -23.59 -0.64
N LEU A 425 7.07 -23.69 -0.17
CA LEU A 425 8.16 -24.47 -0.78
C LEU A 425 8.91 -25.38 0.19
N TYR A 426 8.54 -25.42 1.47
CA TYR A 426 9.23 -26.28 2.44
C TYR A 426 8.62 -27.68 2.38
N THR A 427 9.47 -28.68 2.15
CA THR A 427 9.05 -30.09 2.20
C THR A 427 8.81 -30.58 3.62
N ASP A 428 9.39 -29.88 4.60
CA ASP A 428 9.19 -30.17 6.02
C ASP A 428 8.08 -29.31 6.60
N ARG A 429 7.23 -29.91 7.44
CA ARG A 429 6.14 -29.23 8.15
C ARG A 429 6.62 -28.55 9.44
N LEU A 430 7.92 -28.42 9.62
CA LEU A 430 8.52 -27.69 10.73
C LEU A 430 9.38 -26.56 10.17
N VAL A 431 9.01 -25.33 10.50
CA VAL A 431 9.76 -24.13 10.15
C VAL A 431 10.43 -23.60 11.40
N THR A 432 11.70 -23.22 11.28
CA THR A 432 12.42 -22.55 12.37
C THR A 432 12.49 -21.05 12.07
N LEU A 433 12.06 -20.24 13.02
CA LEU A 433 12.27 -18.80 13.02
C LEU A 433 13.41 -18.45 13.97
N LYS A 434 14.25 -17.50 13.56
CA LYS A 434 15.10 -16.74 14.45
C LYS A 434 14.40 -15.43 14.80
N ALA A 435 14.14 -15.19 16.07
CA ALA A 435 13.64 -13.92 16.56
C ALA A 435 14.81 -13.11 17.15
N GLU A 436 14.88 -11.82 16.85
CA GLU A 436 15.97 -10.93 17.27
C GLU A 436 15.41 -9.61 17.80
N CYS A 437 15.95 -9.12 18.92
CA CYS A 437 15.66 -7.80 19.49
C CYS A 437 16.92 -7.27 20.21
N GLY A 438 17.52 -6.20 19.69
CA GLY A 438 18.83 -5.74 20.17
C GLY A 438 19.88 -6.86 20.09
N ASP A 439 20.53 -7.17 21.21
CA ASP A 439 21.53 -8.24 21.31
C ASP A 439 20.93 -9.63 21.63
N GLN A 440 19.61 -9.72 21.86
CA GLN A 440 18.93 -10.97 22.17
C GLN A 440 18.51 -11.70 20.90
N SER A 441 18.70 -13.01 20.86
CA SER A 441 18.27 -13.86 19.75
C SER A 441 17.86 -15.25 20.21
N GLU A 442 16.73 -15.72 19.71
CA GLU A 442 16.18 -17.04 20.04
C GLU A 442 15.67 -17.78 18.80
N LEU A 443 15.72 -19.11 18.86
CA LEU A 443 15.21 -20.00 17.81
C LEU A 443 13.87 -20.60 18.22
N ILE A 444 12.85 -20.37 17.41
CA ILE A 444 11.48 -20.77 17.70
C ILE A 444 10.99 -21.68 16.58
N GLN A 445 10.54 -22.87 16.93
CA GLN A 445 9.98 -23.83 15.97
C GLN A 445 8.48 -23.63 15.83
N CYS A 446 7.99 -23.62 14.60
CA CYS A 446 6.59 -23.55 14.25
C CYS A 446 6.20 -24.75 13.39
N LYS A 447 5.16 -25.47 13.81
CA LYS A 447 4.60 -26.57 13.03
C LYS A 447 3.57 -26.01 12.05
N LEU A 448 3.71 -26.40 10.79
CA LEU A 448 2.78 -26.09 9.72
C LEU A 448 1.62 -27.10 9.71
N ASP A 449 0.44 -26.62 9.30
CA ASP A 449 -0.75 -27.42 9.05
C ASP A 449 -0.71 -28.12 7.67
N GLU A 450 -1.85 -28.64 7.22
CA GLU A 450 -1.95 -29.32 5.92
C GLU A 450 -1.91 -28.37 4.71
N ASN A 451 -2.08 -27.07 4.96
CA ASN A 451 -2.04 -26.01 3.96
C ASN A 451 -0.70 -25.27 3.96
N ASP A 452 0.31 -25.81 4.66
CA ASP A 452 1.65 -25.22 4.83
C ASP A 452 1.62 -23.88 5.59
N ILE A 453 0.68 -23.74 6.54
CA ILE A 453 0.50 -22.54 7.37
C ILE A 453 0.81 -22.84 8.83
N GLY A 454 1.64 -22.01 9.46
CA GLY A 454 1.94 -22.06 10.89
C GLY A 454 1.52 -20.77 11.60
N ARG A 455 1.19 -20.86 12.90
CA ARG A 455 0.85 -19.70 13.74
C ARG A 455 1.65 -19.70 15.04
N LEU A 456 2.17 -18.53 15.41
CA LEU A 456 2.89 -18.28 16.66
C LEU A 456 2.37 -16.99 17.30
N SER A 457 1.93 -17.05 18.55
CA SER A 457 1.58 -15.85 19.30
C SER A 457 2.82 -14.97 19.51
N VAL A 458 2.66 -13.65 19.32
CA VAL A 458 3.70 -12.65 19.60
C VAL A 458 4.13 -12.74 21.08
N GLY A 459 3.18 -12.92 22.01
CA GLY A 459 3.47 -13.14 23.42
C GLY A 459 4.49 -14.27 23.67
N LYS A 460 4.34 -15.42 23.01
CA LYS A 460 5.32 -16.54 23.14
C LYS A 460 6.71 -16.21 22.60
N ILE A 461 6.78 -15.41 21.54
CA ILE A 461 8.05 -14.94 20.98
C ILE A 461 8.73 -14.02 22.00
N LEU A 462 7.97 -13.11 22.62
CA LEU A 462 8.47 -12.21 23.65
C LEU A 462 8.93 -12.96 24.91
N GLU A 463 8.16 -13.95 25.37
CA GLU A 463 8.54 -14.82 26.49
C GLU A 463 9.86 -15.54 26.23
N SER A 464 10.04 -16.07 25.00
CA SER A 464 11.27 -16.76 24.60
C SER A 464 12.47 -15.80 24.66
N LEU A 465 12.30 -14.56 24.21
CA LEU A 465 13.32 -13.51 24.29
C LEU A 465 13.50 -12.92 25.71
N GLY A 466 12.62 -13.24 26.67
CA GLY A 466 12.61 -12.63 28.00
C GLY A 466 12.19 -11.15 28.01
N LEU A 467 11.31 -10.76 27.08
CA LEU A 467 10.87 -9.38 26.84
C LEU A 467 9.37 -9.15 27.11
N ASP A 468 8.64 -10.20 27.50
CA ASP A 468 7.18 -10.18 27.77
C ASP A 468 6.78 -9.15 28.82
N GLN A 469 7.67 -8.86 29.78
CA GLN A 469 7.42 -7.88 30.83
C GLN A 469 7.88 -6.47 30.47
N THR A 470 8.41 -6.21 29.27
CA THR A 470 8.98 -4.89 28.97
C THR A 470 7.88 -3.83 28.79
N GLY A 471 8.03 -2.68 29.48
CA GLY A 471 7.11 -1.54 29.36
C GLY A 471 7.22 -0.80 28.02
N ASN A 472 8.42 -0.80 27.43
CA ASN A 472 8.75 -0.06 26.22
C ASN A 472 8.27 -0.77 24.95
N PRO A 473 7.70 -0.05 23.98
CA PRO A 473 7.65 -0.50 22.60
C PRO A 473 9.04 -0.84 22.07
N ILE A 474 9.13 -1.96 21.38
CA ILE A 474 10.38 -2.55 20.86
C ILE A 474 10.25 -2.96 19.40
N ARG A 475 11.39 -3.07 18.73
CA ARG A 475 11.51 -3.66 17.39
C ARG A 475 11.96 -5.11 17.51
N VAL A 476 11.21 -6.01 16.88
CA VAL A 476 11.56 -7.43 16.75
C VAL A 476 11.75 -7.75 15.28
N VAL A 477 12.83 -8.45 14.94
CA VAL A 477 13.08 -8.96 13.60
C VAL A 477 12.93 -10.47 13.59
N LEU A 478 12.09 -10.96 12.70
CA LEU A 478 11.83 -12.39 12.50
C LEU A 478 12.49 -12.84 11.21
N THR A 479 13.37 -13.84 11.28
CA THR A 479 14.06 -14.39 10.11
C THR A 479 13.71 -15.87 9.97
N MET A 480 13.16 -16.28 8.83
CA MET A 480 12.93 -17.70 8.56
C MET A 480 14.26 -18.40 8.26
N LEU A 481 14.47 -19.57 8.85
CA LEU A 481 15.64 -20.42 8.61
C LEU A 481 15.24 -21.62 7.75
N ARG A 482 16.17 -22.05 6.88
CA ARG A 482 16.05 -23.32 6.15
C ARG A 482 17.00 -24.35 6.72
N ASP A 483 16.57 -25.60 6.78
CA ASP A 483 17.46 -26.74 7.01
C ASP A 483 18.13 -27.14 5.70
N ALA A 484 19.46 -27.18 5.68
CA ALA A 484 20.25 -27.78 4.63
C ALA A 484 21.27 -28.74 5.23
N ASP A 485 21.04 -30.05 5.05
CA ASP A 485 21.90 -31.13 5.54
C ASP A 485 22.12 -31.11 7.07
N GLY A 486 21.09 -30.73 7.84
CA GLY A 486 21.13 -30.65 9.30
C GLY A 486 21.73 -29.35 9.84
N GLN A 487 22.01 -28.38 8.96
CA GLN A 487 22.44 -27.03 9.33
C GLN A 487 21.32 -26.03 9.05
N LEU A 488 20.99 -25.22 10.07
CA LEU A 488 20.07 -24.11 9.91
C LEU A 488 20.79 -22.93 9.26
N ILE A 489 20.31 -22.53 8.09
CA ILE A 489 20.84 -21.41 7.32
C ILE A 489 19.79 -20.31 7.30
N GLU A 490 20.19 -19.09 7.65
CA GLU A 490 19.33 -17.91 7.51
C GLU A 490 18.87 -17.74 6.06
N THR A 491 17.61 -17.38 5.90
CA THR A 491 17.08 -16.98 4.59
C THR A 491 16.94 -15.46 4.54
N ARG A 492 16.63 -14.93 3.36
CA ARG A 492 16.27 -13.51 3.23
C ARG A 492 14.84 -13.23 3.66
N ILE A 493 14.04 -14.22 4.03
CA ILE A 493 12.65 -14.02 4.40
C ILE A 493 12.62 -13.48 5.82
N ARG A 494 12.63 -12.15 5.91
CA ARG A 494 12.69 -11.37 7.15
C ARG A 494 11.48 -10.46 7.28
N ARG A 495 11.04 -10.26 8.51
CA ARG A 495 9.93 -9.37 8.84
C ARG A 495 10.27 -8.57 10.09
N GLU A 496 10.20 -7.25 9.96
CA GLU A 496 10.30 -6.32 11.07
C GLU A 496 8.90 -6.08 11.65
N ILE A 497 8.79 -6.12 12.97
CA ILE A 497 7.55 -5.80 13.68
C ILE A 497 7.85 -4.87 14.85
N PHE A 498 6.94 -3.93 15.12
CA PHE A 498 6.96 -3.10 16.33
C PHE A 498 5.92 -3.63 17.30
N VAL A 499 6.33 -3.91 18.53
CA VAL A 499 5.47 -4.52 19.54
C VAL A 499 5.53 -3.68 20.81
N TRP A 500 4.37 -3.44 21.44
CA TRP A 500 4.26 -2.93 22.80
C TRP A 500 3.88 -4.09 23.72
N PRO A 501 4.86 -4.75 24.39
CA PRO A 501 4.65 -6.05 25.05
C PRO A 501 3.54 -6.04 26.11
N THR A 502 3.53 -5.02 26.95
CA THR A 502 2.65 -4.94 28.13
C THR A 502 1.35 -4.14 27.87
N TYR A 503 1.07 -3.74 26.63
CA TYR A 503 -0.16 -3.05 26.29
C TYR A 503 -1.37 -3.98 26.40
N ALA A 504 -2.37 -3.56 27.16
CA ALA A 504 -3.59 -4.32 27.43
C ALA A 504 -4.88 -3.66 26.89
N GLY A 505 -4.77 -2.46 26.29
CA GLY A 505 -5.92 -1.73 25.75
C GLY A 505 -5.96 -0.25 26.16
N LEU A 506 -7.11 0.37 25.93
CA LEU A 506 -7.43 1.72 26.38
C LEU A 506 -8.57 1.66 27.41
N ASP A 507 -8.42 2.39 28.52
CA ASP A 507 -9.51 2.71 29.44
C ASP A 507 -9.90 4.19 29.28
N GLY A 508 -11.00 4.42 28.57
CA GLY A 508 -11.31 5.73 28.01
C GLY A 508 -10.17 6.20 27.10
N VAL A 509 -9.45 7.24 27.54
CA VAL A 509 -8.30 7.80 26.83
C VAL A 509 -6.94 7.33 27.37
N THR A 510 -6.91 6.52 28.43
CA THR A 510 -5.68 6.13 29.13
C THR A 510 -5.15 4.81 28.59
N PHE A 511 -3.86 4.74 28.23
CA PHE A 511 -3.23 3.51 27.78
C PHE A 511 -3.01 2.57 28.97
N LEU A 512 -3.65 1.40 28.93
CA LEU A 512 -3.45 0.37 29.95
C LEU A 512 -2.19 -0.42 29.63
N CYS A 513 -1.20 -0.31 30.52
CA CYS A 513 0.01 -1.09 30.46
C CYS A 513 0.49 -1.43 31.88
N ALA A 514 1.12 -2.59 32.04
CA ALA A 514 1.66 -3.00 33.34
C ALA A 514 2.77 -2.06 33.82
N MET A 515 3.53 -1.49 32.89
CA MET A 515 4.56 -0.49 33.15
C MET A 515 4.50 0.61 32.07
N PRO A 516 4.43 1.90 32.46
CA PRO A 516 4.53 3.01 31.52
C PRO A 516 5.83 2.98 30.71
N PRO A 517 5.79 3.26 29.40
CA PRO A 517 6.97 3.20 28.55
C PRO A 517 7.91 4.37 28.84
N SER A 518 9.15 4.06 29.22
CA SER A 518 10.19 5.05 29.49
C SER A 518 10.77 5.67 28.22
N ASN A 519 10.57 5.03 27.05
CA ASN A 519 11.05 5.51 25.75
C ASN A 519 10.03 6.37 25.00
N PHE A 520 8.99 6.87 25.68
CA PHE A 520 8.06 7.83 25.09
C PHE A 520 8.75 9.17 24.77
N MET A 521 8.46 9.73 23.60
CA MET A 521 9.02 10.98 23.12
C MET A 521 7.95 12.05 22.94
N GLU A 522 7.82 12.95 23.92
CA GLU A 522 6.85 14.05 23.88
C GLU A 522 7.06 14.96 22.66
N ALA A 523 8.31 15.30 22.33
CA ALA A 523 8.65 16.14 21.18
C ALA A 523 8.26 15.54 19.81
N SER A 524 8.07 14.22 19.75
CA SER A 524 7.62 13.51 18.54
C SER A 524 6.14 13.13 18.59
N SER A 525 5.42 13.58 19.62
CA SER A 525 4.02 13.23 19.86
C SER A 525 3.11 14.44 19.68
N LYS A 526 1.83 14.18 19.42
CA LYS A 526 0.76 15.18 19.32
C LYS A 526 -0.52 14.61 19.88
N HIS A 527 -1.14 15.35 20.80
CA HIS A 527 -2.35 14.94 21.54
C HIS A 527 -2.17 13.71 22.45
N VAL A 528 -0.94 13.49 22.93
CA VAL A 528 -0.60 12.45 23.91
C VAL A 528 0.12 13.11 25.07
N LEU A 529 -0.29 12.81 26.29
CA LEU A 529 0.17 13.44 27.53
C LEU A 529 0.35 12.36 28.62
N HIS A 530 0.95 12.73 29.75
CA HIS A 530 0.90 11.92 30.97
C HIS A 530 -0.29 12.34 31.84
N ASP A 531 -0.98 11.37 32.43
CA ASP A 531 -1.98 11.62 33.46
C ASP A 531 -1.34 11.90 34.83
N ALA A 532 -2.17 12.19 35.84
CA ALA A 532 -1.70 12.46 37.20
C ALA A 532 -1.00 11.26 37.87
N SER A 533 -1.18 10.05 37.35
CA SER A 533 -0.54 8.82 37.83
C SER A 533 0.73 8.47 37.03
N GLY A 534 1.10 9.29 36.04
CA GLY A 534 2.24 9.05 35.17
C GLY A 534 1.99 8.06 34.04
N ASN A 535 0.73 7.68 33.76
CA ASN A 535 0.39 6.85 32.61
C ASN A 535 0.27 7.71 31.36
N LEU A 536 0.58 7.13 30.20
CA LEU A 536 0.24 7.80 28.93
C LEU A 536 -1.27 7.85 28.75
N CYS A 537 -1.77 8.98 28.27
CA CYS A 537 -3.16 9.16 27.88
C CYS A 537 -3.28 10.08 26.68
N LEU A 538 -4.35 9.91 25.90
CA LEU A 538 -4.74 10.86 24.88
C LEU A 538 -5.27 12.15 25.53
N ASP A 539 -5.06 13.30 24.89
CA ASP A 539 -5.56 14.59 25.36
C ASP A 539 -7.08 14.57 25.50
N ARG A 540 -7.55 14.64 26.76
CA ARG A 540 -8.97 14.61 27.14
C ARG A 540 -9.78 15.75 26.58
N ARG A 541 -9.15 16.85 26.14
CA ARG A 541 -9.85 17.97 25.51
C ARG A 541 -10.50 17.56 24.18
N GLY A 542 -10.02 16.48 23.56
CA GLY A 542 -10.53 16.00 22.27
C GLY A 542 -10.28 17.01 21.14
N GLY A 543 -11.17 17.02 20.15
CA GLY A 543 -11.06 17.89 18.98
C GLY A 543 -10.10 17.38 17.90
N TYR A 544 -9.84 16.08 17.87
CA TYR A 544 -9.05 15.40 16.86
C TYR A 544 -9.57 13.97 16.67
N ASP A 545 -9.27 13.36 15.53
CA ASP A 545 -9.69 12.01 15.17
C ASP A 545 -8.58 10.97 15.34
N LYS A 546 -7.31 11.40 15.23
CA LYS A 546 -6.11 10.60 15.48
C LYS A 546 -5.10 11.38 16.32
N ALA A 547 -4.43 10.69 17.24
CA ALA A 547 -3.28 11.19 17.97
C ALA A 547 -1.99 10.62 17.37
N LEU A 548 -0.89 11.36 17.53
CA LEU A 548 0.44 10.89 17.13
C LEU A 548 1.23 10.53 18.40
N VAL A 549 1.59 9.26 18.57
CA VAL A 549 2.44 8.80 19.67
C VAL A 549 3.85 8.49 19.15
N GLY A 550 4.86 9.11 19.75
CA GLY A 550 6.27 8.92 19.41
C GLY A 550 7.00 8.10 20.46
N PHE A 551 7.80 7.12 20.02
CA PHE A 551 8.70 6.33 20.85
C PHE A 551 10.12 6.36 20.29
N GLU A 552 11.12 6.34 21.14
CA GLU A 552 12.51 6.07 20.76
C GLU A 552 12.70 4.55 20.66
N ILE A 553 12.90 4.05 19.46
CA ILE A 553 13.14 2.61 19.19
C ILE A 553 14.41 2.52 18.37
N ASP A 554 15.40 1.77 18.87
CA ASP A 554 16.73 1.64 18.29
C ASP A 554 17.43 2.98 18.05
N SER A 555 17.31 3.90 18.99
CA SER A 555 17.85 5.27 18.92
C SER A 555 17.24 6.14 17.80
N GLU A 556 16.10 5.73 17.23
CA GLU A 556 15.37 6.52 16.24
C GLU A 556 13.95 6.85 16.73
N PRO A 557 13.45 8.07 16.48
CA PRO A 557 12.06 8.39 16.75
C PRO A 557 11.15 7.66 15.78
N ARG A 558 10.24 6.83 16.32
CA ARG A 558 9.19 6.13 15.58
C ARG A 558 7.82 6.68 16.00
N GLN A 559 7.06 7.15 15.03
CA GLN A 559 5.75 7.78 15.25
C GLN A 559 4.62 6.89 14.77
N PHE A 560 3.58 6.75 15.58
CA PHE A 560 2.40 5.94 15.29
C PHE A 560 1.13 6.77 15.47
N LEU A 561 0.16 6.55 14.60
CA LEU A 561 -1.17 7.15 14.63
C LEU A 561 -2.13 6.23 15.39
N VAL A 562 -2.63 6.74 16.51
CA VAL A 562 -3.63 6.07 17.36
C VAL A 562 -4.98 6.71 17.09
N ASP A 563 -6.00 5.89 16.86
CA ASP A 563 -7.37 6.37 16.67
C ASP A 563 -7.95 6.91 17.99
N TRP A 564 -8.78 7.96 17.89
CA TRP A 564 -9.57 8.43 19.03
C TRP A 564 -10.53 7.30 19.49
N PRO A 565 -10.53 6.94 20.79
CA PRO A 565 -11.24 5.76 21.28
C PRO A 565 -12.74 5.98 21.48
N GLU A 566 -13.22 7.22 21.45
CA GLU A 566 -14.63 7.54 21.61
C GLU A 566 -15.31 7.87 20.28
N ILE A 567 -16.59 8.22 20.35
CA ILE A 567 -17.35 8.68 19.19
C ILE A 567 -16.74 10.00 18.70
N SER A 568 -16.59 10.16 17.39
CA SER A 568 -16.18 11.42 16.79
C SER A 568 -16.93 11.67 15.49
N ILE A 569 -17.08 12.95 15.14
CA ILE A 569 -17.65 13.39 13.88
C ILE A 569 -16.73 14.42 13.25
N VAL A 570 -16.44 14.26 11.95
CA VAL A 570 -15.53 15.12 11.20
C VAL A 570 -16.20 15.52 9.90
N LEU A 571 -16.22 16.81 9.59
CA LEU A 571 -16.52 17.30 8.26
C LEU A 571 -15.28 17.16 7.39
N GLU A 572 -15.36 16.30 6.39
CA GLU A 572 -14.31 16.11 5.41
C GLU A 572 -14.71 16.73 4.07
N ARG A 573 -13.98 17.76 3.69
CA ARG A 573 -14.21 18.50 2.46
C ARG A 573 -13.45 17.90 1.29
N THR A 574 -13.94 18.14 0.07
CA THR A 574 -13.28 17.69 -1.18
C THR A 574 -11.88 18.28 -1.37
N ASN A 575 -11.58 19.41 -0.71
CA ASN A 575 -10.27 20.02 -0.67
C ASN A 575 -9.31 19.37 0.37
N GLY A 576 -9.70 18.23 0.95
CA GLY A 576 -8.88 17.43 1.87
C GLY A 576 -8.86 17.96 3.30
N THR A 577 -9.50 19.11 3.55
CA THR A 577 -9.64 19.65 4.90
C THR A 577 -10.54 18.74 5.73
N ARG A 578 -10.07 18.40 6.93
CA ARG A 578 -10.82 17.65 7.95
C ARG A 578 -11.05 18.56 9.15
N GLU A 579 -12.30 18.78 9.48
CA GLU A 579 -12.75 19.66 10.55
C GLU A 579 -13.53 18.84 11.58
N PRO A 580 -12.97 18.56 12.76
CA PRO A 580 -13.69 17.91 13.85
C PRO A 580 -14.89 18.76 14.28
N LEU A 581 -16.05 18.12 14.42
CA LEU A 581 -17.29 18.77 14.85
C LEU A 581 -17.64 18.38 16.29
N MET A 582 -18.27 19.32 16.99
CA MET A 582 -18.86 19.05 18.29
C MET A 582 -20.21 18.36 18.11
N PHE A 583 -20.60 17.53 19.08
CA PHE A 583 -21.91 16.89 19.04
C PHE A 583 -23.04 17.92 19.06
N GLY A 584 -23.98 17.78 18.14
CA GLY A 584 -25.11 18.69 17.97
C GLY A 584 -24.81 19.93 17.14
N SER A 585 -23.58 20.11 16.64
CA SER A 585 -23.23 21.20 15.72
C SER A 585 -24.16 21.26 14.51
N ALA A 586 -24.51 22.47 14.09
CA ALA A 586 -25.20 22.72 12.82
C ALA A 586 -24.19 22.62 11.67
N VAL A 587 -24.49 21.76 10.70
CA VAL A 587 -23.74 21.59 9.46
C VAL A 587 -24.55 22.27 8.36
N ILE A 588 -24.02 23.39 7.91
CA ILE A 588 -24.65 24.24 6.91
C ILE A 588 -24.29 23.71 5.51
N LEU A 589 -25.28 23.32 4.72
CA LEU A 589 -25.10 22.77 3.38
C LEU A 589 -25.24 23.86 2.32
N GLY A 590 -24.12 24.21 1.69
CA GLY A 590 -24.07 24.99 0.45
C GLY A 590 -23.87 24.10 -0.80
N LEU A 591 -24.01 24.69 -1.99
CA LEU A 591 -23.76 23.99 -3.26
C LEU A 591 -22.30 23.52 -3.40
N ASP A 592 -21.35 24.25 -2.83
CA ASP A 592 -19.91 23.91 -2.87
C ASP A 592 -19.57 22.68 -2.00
N ASP A 593 -20.41 22.34 -1.03
CA ASP A 593 -20.21 21.23 -0.09
C ASP A 593 -20.88 19.92 -0.55
N TRP A 594 -21.50 19.91 -1.73
CA TRP A 594 -22.26 18.76 -2.25
C TRP A 594 -21.47 17.44 -2.24
N ASN A 595 -20.16 17.52 -2.49
CA ASN A 595 -19.27 16.36 -2.58
C ASN A 595 -18.45 16.12 -1.31
N SER A 596 -18.62 16.95 -0.28
CA SER A 596 -18.04 16.75 1.04
C SER A 596 -18.80 15.63 1.78
N SER A 597 -18.22 15.11 2.86
CA SER A 597 -18.81 14.05 3.66
C SER A 597 -18.65 14.31 5.15
N LEU A 598 -19.65 13.93 5.94
CA LEU A 598 -19.51 13.80 7.40
C LEU A 598 -19.01 12.39 7.71
N VAL A 599 -17.86 12.28 8.37
CA VAL A 599 -17.29 11.00 8.79
C VAL A 599 -17.60 10.83 10.27
N VAL A 600 -18.39 9.82 10.59
CA VAL A 600 -18.72 9.43 11.97
C VAL A 600 -17.85 8.24 12.34
N ARG A 601 -17.22 8.27 13.51
CA ARG A 601 -16.52 7.12 14.10
C ARG A 601 -17.24 6.68 15.36
N SER A 602 -17.29 5.36 15.58
CA SER A 602 -17.83 4.78 16.79
C SER A 602 -17.01 3.54 17.20
N PRO A 603 -16.56 3.46 18.45
CA PRO A 603 -15.94 2.24 18.98
C PRO A 603 -16.97 1.11 19.14
N ASP A 604 -18.25 1.44 19.34
CA ASP A 604 -19.31 0.43 19.39
C ASP A 604 -19.66 -0.06 17.98
N ARG A 605 -19.20 -1.27 17.69
CA ARG A 605 -19.44 -2.02 16.45
C ARG A 605 -20.90 -2.42 16.24
N ARG A 606 -21.73 -2.34 17.29
CA ARG A 606 -23.16 -2.67 17.25
C ARG A 606 -24.07 -1.45 17.20
N ALA A 607 -23.51 -0.24 17.26
CA ALA A 607 -24.28 0.99 17.27
C ALA A 607 -25.14 1.12 15.99
N THR A 608 -26.28 1.81 16.12
CA THR A 608 -27.16 2.14 15.00
C THR A 608 -27.01 3.62 14.68
N LEU A 609 -26.76 3.96 13.42
CA LEU A 609 -26.65 5.34 12.96
C LEU A 609 -27.97 5.73 12.29
N THR A 610 -28.66 6.76 12.77
CA THR A 610 -29.83 7.32 12.09
C THR A 610 -29.41 8.56 11.32
N ILE A 611 -29.58 8.52 10.00
CA ILE A 611 -29.26 9.63 9.11
C ILE A 611 -30.57 10.11 8.49
N ALA A 612 -30.96 11.35 8.75
CA ALA A 612 -32.16 11.93 8.14
C ALA A 612 -33.40 11.04 8.30
N GLY A 613 -33.64 10.54 9.52
CA GLY A 613 -34.74 9.65 9.86
C GLY A 613 -34.59 8.19 9.40
N ARG A 614 -33.52 7.84 8.68
CA ARG A 614 -33.26 6.46 8.21
C ARG A 614 -32.28 5.75 9.13
N PRO A 615 -32.68 4.67 9.82
CA PRO A 615 -31.75 3.88 10.63
C PRO A 615 -30.87 2.99 9.74
N LEU A 616 -29.57 2.97 10.06
CA LEU A 616 -28.58 2.05 9.54
C LEU A 616 -28.11 1.17 10.70
N GLU A 617 -28.41 -0.12 10.64
CA GLU A 617 -28.01 -1.07 11.66
C GLU A 617 -26.53 -1.44 11.52
N ARG A 618 -25.78 -1.36 12.62
CA ARG A 618 -24.38 -1.78 12.74
C ARG A 618 -23.44 -1.27 11.63
N PRO A 619 -23.47 0.04 11.26
CA PRO A 619 -22.64 0.55 10.17
C PRO A 619 -21.14 0.53 10.51
N PHE A 620 -20.78 0.36 11.79
CA PHE A 620 -19.40 0.36 12.26
C PHE A 620 -18.79 -1.04 12.40
N ALA A 621 -19.54 -2.11 12.14
CA ALA A 621 -19.14 -3.49 12.43
C ALA A 621 -17.72 -3.82 11.94
N ASN A 622 -17.39 -3.42 10.71
CA ASN A 622 -16.13 -3.82 10.06
C ASN A 622 -14.99 -2.79 10.18
N THR A 623 -15.29 -1.49 10.27
CA THR A 623 -14.26 -0.42 10.15
C THR A 623 -14.19 0.57 11.31
N GLY A 624 -15.24 0.65 12.15
CA GLY A 624 -15.32 1.65 13.20
C GLY A 624 -15.67 3.06 12.71
N SER A 625 -15.90 3.25 11.40
CA SER A 625 -16.25 4.56 10.83
C SER A 625 -17.22 4.46 9.64
N TRP A 626 -18.07 5.47 9.48
CA TRP A 626 -19.06 5.60 8.41
C TRP A 626 -19.04 7.01 7.79
N ALA A 627 -18.99 7.10 6.45
CA ALA A 627 -19.03 8.37 5.73
C ALA A 627 -20.44 8.67 5.20
N ILE A 628 -20.94 9.86 5.48
CA ILE A 628 -22.27 10.37 5.14
C ILE A 628 -22.09 11.44 4.06
N PRO A 629 -22.39 11.15 2.77
CA PRO A 629 -22.29 12.16 1.72
C PRO A 629 -23.25 13.32 1.96
N LEU A 630 -22.77 14.56 1.94
CA LEU A 630 -23.62 15.71 2.25
C LEU A 630 -24.76 15.91 1.26
N ARG A 631 -24.55 15.61 -0.03
CA ARG A 631 -25.61 15.58 -1.06
C ARG A 631 -26.86 14.80 -0.67
N GLN A 632 -26.73 13.73 0.12
CA GLN A 632 -27.87 12.89 0.47
C GLN A 632 -28.79 13.57 1.51
N LEU A 633 -28.26 14.61 2.16
CA LEU A 633 -28.93 15.34 3.24
C LEU A 633 -29.66 16.59 2.72
N TYR A 634 -29.41 17.04 1.49
CA TYR A 634 -29.93 18.29 0.93
C TYR A 634 -31.47 18.31 0.76
N GLN A 635 -32.12 17.14 0.70
CA GLN A 635 -33.58 16.99 0.56
C GLN A 635 -34.21 16.16 1.68
N ALA A 636 -33.45 15.96 2.77
CA ALA A 636 -33.91 15.18 3.91
C ALA A 636 -35.03 15.93 4.66
N HIS A 637 -36.11 15.22 5.01
CA HIS A 637 -37.20 15.79 5.80
C HIS A 637 -36.87 15.87 7.29
N ASP A 638 -36.06 14.94 7.79
CA ASP A 638 -35.45 15.02 9.12
C ASP A 638 -34.02 15.51 8.94
N ASN A 639 -33.66 16.54 9.70
CA ASN A 639 -32.38 17.19 9.61
C ASN A 639 -31.40 16.76 10.72
N HIS A 640 -31.69 15.70 11.45
CA HIS A 640 -30.81 15.22 12.52
C HIS A 640 -30.02 13.97 12.13
N ILE A 641 -28.81 13.87 12.69
CA ILE A 641 -28.00 12.66 12.66
C ILE A 641 -27.83 12.18 14.10
N TYR A 642 -28.28 10.96 14.38
CA TYR A 642 -28.19 10.34 15.72
C TYR A 642 -27.35 9.09 15.70
N LEU A 643 -26.63 8.85 16.79
CA LEU A 643 -26.04 7.56 17.10
C LEU A 643 -26.78 6.92 18.28
N LEU A 644 -27.19 5.67 18.11
CA LEU A 644 -27.74 4.85 19.18
C LEU A 644 -26.70 3.81 19.58
N ASN A 645 -26.19 3.89 20.80
CA ASN A 645 -25.25 2.94 21.39
C ASN A 645 -25.92 2.30 22.62
N GLY A 646 -26.35 1.04 22.49
CA GLY A 646 -27.24 0.42 23.47
C GLY A 646 -28.53 1.21 23.66
N ALA A 647 -28.74 1.76 24.86
CA ALA A 647 -29.89 2.60 25.19
C ALA A 647 -29.62 4.12 25.04
N ALA A 648 -28.35 4.53 24.85
CA ALA A 648 -27.98 5.93 24.75
C ALA A 648 -28.21 6.45 23.32
N ARG A 649 -28.93 7.56 23.20
CA ARG A 649 -29.15 8.28 21.93
C ARG A 649 -28.38 9.59 21.95
N THR A 650 -27.35 9.71 21.12
CA THR A 650 -26.50 10.89 21.01
C THR A 650 -26.82 11.64 19.72
N LEU A 651 -27.13 12.93 19.81
CA LEU A 651 -27.26 13.82 18.65
C LEU A 651 -25.85 14.18 18.16
N LEU A 652 -25.49 13.74 16.95
CA LEU A 652 -24.17 13.99 16.38
C LEU A 652 -24.10 15.33 15.66
N ALA A 653 -25.08 15.62 14.81
CA ALA A 653 -25.15 16.86 14.05
C ALA A 653 -26.59 17.21 13.66
N ARG A 654 -26.81 18.50 13.42
CA ARG A 654 -28.01 19.04 12.78
C ARG A 654 -27.66 19.52 11.39
N ILE A 655 -28.51 19.27 10.41
CA ILE A 655 -28.33 19.68 9.03
C ILE A 655 -29.16 20.93 8.80
N GLU A 656 -28.54 21.96 8.23
CA GLU A 656 -29.22 23.19 7.87
C GLU A 656 -28.92 23.49 6.41
N THR A 657 -29.95 23.60 5.58
CA THR A 657 -29.80 23.90 4.15
C THR A 657 -29.88 25.41 3.96
N VAL A 658 -28.84 26.00 3.37
CA VAL A 658 -28.92 27.41 2.97
C VAL A 658 -29.83 27.50 1.75
N ALA A 659 -30.85 28.35 1.80
CA ALA A 659 -31.56 28.67 0.57
C ALA A 659 -30.63 29.54 -0.29
N ALA A 660 -30.29 29.06 -1.48
CA ALA A 660 -29.46 29.80 -2.41
C ALA A 660 -30.04 31.22 -2.62
N PRO A 661 -29.19 32.26 -2.66
CA PRO A 661 -29.68 33.61 -2.92
C PRO A 661 -30.36 33.64 -4.29
N LYS A 662 -31.50 34.33 -4.39
CA LYS A 662 -32.15 34.67 -5.66
C LYS A 662 -31.19 35.40 -6.59
N GLU A 663 -30.30 36.21 -6.02
CA GLU A 663 -29.31 36.99 -6.75
C GLU A 663 -28.05 37.19 -5.90
N LEU A 664 -26.88 36.96 -6.48
CA LEU A 664 -25.58 37.36 -5.93
C LEU A 664 -24.83 38.15 -7.00
N ALA A 665 -24.65 39.44 -6.78
CA ALA A 665 -23.90 40.32 -7.67
C ALA A 665 -22.65 40.84 -6.96
N VAL A 666 -21.46 40.41 -7.42
CA VAL A 666 -20.16 40.82 -6.87
C VAL A 666 -19.46 41.72 -7.87
N ASN A 667 -19.08 42.91 -7.43
CA ASN A 667 -18.35 43.90 -8.22
C ASN A 667 -17.02 44.22 -7.53
N HIS A 668 -15.93 43.93 -8.21
CA HIS A 668 -14.58 44.27 -7.75
C HIS A 668 -14.26 45.74 -8.10
N ARG A 669 -13.65 46.45 -7.16
CA ARG A 669 -13.17 47.83 -7.30
C ARG A 669 -11.69 47.89 -6.91
N ALA A 670 -11.01 48.98 -7.28
CA ALA A 670 -9.59 49.17 -6.96
C ALA A 670 -9.31 49.25 -5.44
N ASP A 671 -10.33 49.60 -4.66
CA ASP A 671 -10.30 49.82 -3.21
C ASP A 671 -11.07 48.75 -2.42
N GLY A 672 -11.63 47.73 -3.06
CA GLY A 672 -12.46 46.75 -2.36
C GLY A 672 -13.39 45.91 -3.22
N VAL A 673 -14.34 45.24 -2.54
CA VAL A 673 -15.41 44.45 -3.13
C VAL A 673 -16.75 44.99 -2.69
N THR A 674 -17.68 45.16 -3.63
CA THR A 674 -19.10 45.39 -3.33
C THR A 674 -19.88 44.13 -3.70
N ALA A 675 -20.64 43.57 -2.76
CA ALA A 675 -21.50 42.43 -3.01
C ALA A 675 -22.96 42.80 -2.71
N ARG A 676 -23.89 42.36 -3.56
CA ARG A 676 -25.33 42.42 -3.29
C ARG A 676 -25.88 41.01 -3.24
N ILE A 677 -26.63 40.70 -2.19
CA ILE A 677 -27.26 39.42 -1.96
C ILE A 677 -28.76 39.62 -1.84
N CYS A 678 -29.53 38.90 -2.64
CA CYS A 678 -30.98 38.81 -2.52
C CYS A 678 -31.34 37.39 -2.08
N ALA A 679 -32.02 37.20 -0.96
CA ALA A 679 -32.44 35.91 -0.42
C ALA A 679 -33.87 35.55 -0.84
N PRO A 680 -34.28 34.27 -0.77
CA PRO A 680 -35.67 33.88 -0.97
C PRO A 680 -36.60 34.22 0.22
N PHE A 681 -36.06 34.83 1.28
CA PHE A 681 -36.75 35.19 2.53
C PHE A 681 -36.27 36.54 3.07
N SER A 682 -36.97 37.10 4.06
CA SER A 682 -36.56 38.33 4.77
C SER A 682 -35.26 38.11 5.55
N ILE A 683 -34.27 38.97 5.37
CA ILE A 683 -32.96 38.88 6.04
C ILE A 683 -33.04 39.61 7.38
N GLY A 684 -32.87 38.85 8.47
CA GLY A 684 -32.83 39.38 9.84
C GLY A 684 -31.45 39.90 10.26
N GLY A 685 -30.39 39.22 9.82
CA GLY A 685 -29.01 39.65 10.07
C GLY A 685 -28.03 39.00 9.10
N VAL A 686 -26.79 39.49 9.10
CA VAL A 686 -25.70 39.00 8.24
C VAL A 686 -24.40 38.91 9.04
N LEU A 687 -23.75 37.73 8.96
CA LEU A 687 -22.39 37.53 9.40
C LEU A 687 -21.47 37.50 8.17
N LEU A 688 -20.44 38.34 8.19
CA LEU A 688 -19.43 38.44 7.15
C LEU A 688 -18.09 37.94 7.68
N VAL A 689 -17.44 37.08 6.89
CA VAL A 689 -16.04 36.68 7.09
C VAL A 689 -15.33 36.85 5.76
N ALA A 690 -14.25 37.63 5.73
CA ALA A 690 -13.46 37.82 4.53
C ALA A 690 -11.97 37.59 4.83
N GLU A 691 -11.29 36.89 3.93
CA GLU A 691 -9.86 36.60 3.99
C GLU A 691 -9.18 37.21 2.76
N ASP A 692 -8.11 37.98 2.92
CA ASP A 692 -7.35 38.51 1.78
C ASP A 692 -6.29 37.52 1.24
N GLU A 693 -5.58 37.90 0.17
CA GLU A 693 -4.55 37.04 -0.46
C GLU A 693 -3.35 36.76 0.46
N ASP A 694 -3.13 37.60 1.47
CA ASP A 694 -2.06 37.48 2.47
C ASP A 694 -2.51 36.69 3.72
N GLY A 695 -3.80 36.32 3.79
CA GLY A 695 -4.40 35.53 4.87
C GLY A 695 -4.91 36.35 6.05
N GLU A 696 -5.02 37.69 5.94
CA GLU A 696 -5.72 38.49 6.96
C GLU A 696 -7.22 38.19 6.91
N VAL A 697 -7.80 37.82 8.05
CA VAL A 697 -9.22 37.56 8.21
C VAL A 697 -9.90 38.70 8.93
N VAL A 698 -10.95 39.27 8.34
CA VAL A 698 -11.89 40.18 8.99
C VAL A 698 -13.24 39.51 9.19
N SER A 699 -13.87 39.74 10.33
CA SER A 699 -15.23 39.24 10.62
C SER A 699 -16.10 40.35 11.20
N SER A 700 -17.37 40.40 10.79
CA SER A 700 -18.32 41.40 11.28
C SER A 700 -19.75 40.89 11.20
N GLU A 701 -20.54 41.19 12.22
CA GLU A 701 -21.96 40.84 12.28
C GLU A 701 -22.82 42.10 12.20
N PHE A 702 -23.92 42.01 11.45
CA PHE A 702 -24.88 43.08 11.23
C PHE A 702 -26.29 42.55 11.47
N SER A 703 -26.92 42.97 12.56
CA SER A 703 -28.32 42.63 12.87
C SER A 703 -29.25 43.74 12.37
N TYR A 704 -30.40 43.37 11.80
CA TYR A 704 -31.40 44.30 11.25
C TYR A 704 -32.76 44.20 11.94
N ASP A 705 -33.05 43.09 12.61
CA ASP A 705 -34.34 42.81 13.27
C ASP A 705 -34.20 42.42 14.76
N HIS A 706 -32.99 42.19 15.27
CA HIS A 706 -32.71 41.91 16.68
C HIS A 706 -31.62 42.82 17.28
N PHE A 707 -31.47 42.78 18.61
CA PHE A 707 -30.42 43.55 19.31
C PHE A 707 -29.02 43.14 18.80
N PRO A 708 -28.10 44.11 18.63
CA PRO A 708 -26.75 43.85 18.12
C PRO A 708 -26.01 42.87 19.05
N THR A 709 -25.29 41.93 18.45
CA THR A 709 -24.46 40.94 19.15
C THR A 709 -23.14 41.54 19.66
N ASP A 710 -22.43 40.77 20.51
CA ASP A 710 -21.18 41.18 21.18
C ASP A 710 -19.98 41.40 20.22
N MET A 711 -20.11 41.13 18.91
CA MET A 711 -19.04 41.36 17.92
C MET A 711 -19.06 42.80 17.39
N SER A 712 -17.98 43.54 17.61
CA SER A 712 -17.80 44.87 17.02
C SER A 712 -17.56 44.78 15.51
N ALA A 713 -18.31 45.55 14.72
CA ALA A 713 -18.10 45.66 13.27
C ALA A 713 -16.71 46.25 12.96
N ASP A 714 -15.94 45.55 12.11
CA ASP A 714 -14.65 46.00 11.62
C ASP A 714 -14.86 47.20 10.67
N PRO A 715 -14.10 48.31 10.81
CA PRO A 715 -14.28 49.49 9.99
C PRO A 715 -14.03 49.26 8.48
N LYS A 716 -13.35 48.17 8.11
CA LYS A 716 -13.16 47.74 6.72
C LYS A 716 -14.40 47.07 6.12
N VAL A 717 -15.44 46.79 6.91
CA VAL A 717 -16.63 46.06 6.51
C VAL A 717 -17.90 46.88 6.82
N SER A 718 -18.81 46.96 5.87
CA SER A 718 -20.17 47.47 6.14
C SER A 718 -21.22 46.69 5.37
N ALA A 719 -22.37 46.44 6.02
CA ALA A 719 -23.52 45.81 5.39
C ALA A 719 -24.78 46.64 5.64
N LYS A 720 -25.52 46.95 4.57
CA LYS A 720 -26.77 47.70 4.62
C LYS A 720 -27.91 46.89 4.01
N LYS A 721 -28.98 46.70 4.78
CA LYS A 721 -30.25 46.17 4.28
C LYS A 721 -30.83 47.16 3.27
N SER A 722 -31.04 46.67 2.05
CA SER A 722 -31.48 47.43 0.88
C SER A 722 -32.94 47.14 0.51
N ALA A 723 -33.43 45.96 0.86
CA ALA A 723 -34.84 45.57 0.91
C ALA A 723 -35.00 44.47 1.97
N ASP A 724 -36.23 44.04 2.27
CA ASP A 724 -36.48 42.99 3.25
C ASP A 724 -35.71 41.71 2.95
N ASP A 725 -35.58 41.35 1.67
CA ASP A 725 -34.86 40.18 1.20
C ASP A 725 -33.48 40.51 0.58
N SER A 726 -32.95 41.73 0.71
CA SER A 726 -31.73 42.14 0.00
C SER A 726 -30.76 42.94 0.87
N VAL A 727 -29.48 42.55 0.91
CA VAL A 727 -28.40 43.26 1.61
C VAL A 727 -27.28 43.63 0.63
N THR A 728 -26.74 44.84 0.80
CA THR A 728 -25.55 45.32 0.10
C THR A 728 -24.36 45.40 1.06
N ILE A 729 -23.25 44.81 0.66
CA ILE A 729 -22.02 44.66 1.44
C ILE A 729 -20.90 45.44 0.75
N LEU A 730 -20.13 46.17 1.54
CA LEU A 730 -18.91 46.85 1.12
C LEU A 730 -17.74 46.34 1.97
N LEU A 731 -16.71 45.84 1.30
CA LEU A 731 -15.47 45.31 1.88
C LEU A 731 -14.29 46.11 1.33
N LEU A 732 -13.56 46.81 2.20
CA LEU A 732 -12.36 47.58 1.84
C LEU A 732 -11.10 46.70 1.98
N LEU A 733 -11.07 45.60 1.24
CA LEU A 733 -9.96 44.65 1.16
C LEU A 733 -9.63 44.36 -0.31
N GLN A 734 -8.35 44.23 -0.65
CA GLN A 734 -7.92 43.89 -2.01
C GLN A 734 -8.07 42.38 -2.25
N ASN A 735 -8.81 42.02 -3.30
CA ASN A 735 -9.07 40.63 -3.72
C ASN A 735 -9.45 39.62 -2.61
N PRO A 736 -10.40 39.92 -1.72
CA PRO A 736 -10.78 39.02 -0.65
C PRO A 736 -11.57 37.81 -1.15
N LYS A 737 -11.35 36.67 -0.51
CA LYS A 737 -12.28 35.55 -0.49
C LYS A 737 -13.34 35.82 0.58
N VAL A 738 -14.62 35.87 0.19
CA VAL A 738 -15.71 36.32 1.07
C VAL A 738 -16.69 35.18 1.34
N LEU A 739 -16.97 34.91 2.61
CA LEU A 739 -18.06 34.09 3.08
C LEU A 739 -19.14 34.98 3.71
N VAL A 740 -20.39 34.80 3.29
CA VAL A 740 -21.54 35.54 3.81
C VAL A 740 -22.59 34.57 4.31
N CYS A 741 -22.92 34.65 5.60
CA CYS A 741 -24.04 33.94 6.21
C CYS A 741 -25.16 34.95 6.51
N TYR A 742 -26.41 34.59 6.23
CA TYR A 742 -27.57 35.44 6.49
C TYR A 742 -28.72 34.62 7.07
N ASP A 743 -29.39 35.15 8.08
CA ASP A 743 -30.49 34.47 8.78
C ASP A 743 -31.86 35.03 8.37
N ALA A 744 -32.88 34.18 8.47
CA ALA A 744 -34.26 34.57 8.24
C ALA A 744 -34.84 35.30 9.46
N GLU A 745 -35.75 36.23 9.22
CA GLU A 745 -36.51 36.93 10.26
C GLU A 745 -37.19 35.92 11.21
N VAL A 746 -36.93 36.02 12.52
CA VAL A 746 -37.61 35.20 13.52
C VAL A 746 -38.96 35.86 13.82
N ILE A 747 -40.04 35.31 13.25
CA ILE A 747 -41.43 35.70 13.56
C ILE A 747 -41.88 35.08 14.88
#